data_AF-A0A935J592-F1
#
_entry.id   AF-A0A935J592-F1
#
_cell.length_a   1.000
_cell.length_b   1.000
_cell.length_c   1.000
_cell.angle_alpha   90.00
_cell.angle_beta   90.00
_cell.angle_gamma   90.00
#
_symmetry.space_group_name_H-M   'P 1'
#
loop_
_entity.id
_entity.type
_entity.pdbx_description
1 polymer ?
#
loop_
_entity_poly.entity_id
_entity_poly.type
_entity_poly.pdbx_seq_one_letter_code
_entity_poly.pdbx_strand_id
1 'polypeptide(L)'
;MKKPKILLAVILLVLFFTQALPVLAHPADVYTHHIHINIAQESVAIKWEIRPGPLLIQSIWFNADADQDGAVNEEEAITWGNARLSQITSLLNGVKLPLTLDGVQFPSSVDLFQAGQEFIVVNLSANTIDSGEIYQLAFKNGFEEQKSLNWYYVTAEDGMKFETPQQKNAQIALKVFPPSAQDGAQVKLLDVWDSSMPSLSSWQGGTLPATPEPAAPTPQQNANLEQLLDLVRAKEFSLSFYIFALGISLVLGALHALTPGHGKTVVAAYLVGSRGTVWHAVVLGSVVTLTHTGSVFLLGIITLAASKYIVPTDIIPWLEILSGLLIVGLGMYLLWQRFVYWWKLRQPAVVQEKSTRKISLTPSAAPKKVTGISVIQKPSANMHHHGDGKLHSHDVPEAITWRSLIALGVSGGLVPCPDAIAILLVAVAINRIFLGLALIVSFSLGLAVVLIAIGLLMVSSRRLFDKVSFLDKIAPVMPIVSAVVVLALGFALTWGAYVRAKDSLGLGEAGAGGVEDARIVYQLEGQDRIKQLFISDIRGSQPVALTSGSNSAVDFAPSPDGSRVVYIAQTGDLKNEIWLADVNSGENKKLADCSEAMCSQPVWSPDGSRVLYEHISLEATNATGLATLWWVDVNTGKAQSLFQEEQLPGANPRWSPDGKWLSYATSENIQLYNLENGESRAITSALGASAAWAPDGKSVLYRDVIIQSNQFITQLFIYDLQTKTSTNISPDLGFENILAAWSPDGEWIAVVRRDLSIPRGDQIWLMRADGSESHAITDSLNSLHGTLSWSGDGKSILYDLYDLDAFPLASKLQMVDVASSKVTDLGIAGYNPKWLWP
;
A
#
# COMPACT_ATOMS: atom_id res chain seq x y z
N MET A 1 -27.73 -43.16 -9.47
CA MET A 1 -26.89 -42.18 -10.18
C MET A 1 -25.63 -41.92 -9.37
N LYS A 2 -24.49 -42.51 -9.76
CA LYS A 2 -23.16 -42.31 -9.14
C LYS A 2 -22.27 -41.73 -10.23
N LYS A 3 -21.72 -40.51 -10.07
CA LYS A 3 -20.53 -39.99 -10.79
C LYS A 3 -20.25 -38.49 -10.50
N PRO A 4 -19.60 -38.15 -9.36
CA PRO A 4 -18.80 -36.92 -9.28
C PRO A 4 -17.29 -37.20 -9.14
N LYS A 5 -16.90 -38.43 -8.80
CA LYS A 5 -15.49 -38.80 -8.58
C LYS A 5 -14.66 -39.03 -9.85
N ILE A 6 -15.31 -39.28 -10.99
CA ILE A 6 -14.63 -39.53 -12.27
C ILE A 6 -14.24 -38.22 -12.96
N LEU A 7 -15.04 -37.15 -12.81
CA LEU A 7 -14.73 -35.84 -13.40
C LEU A 7 -13.48 -35.22 -12.76
N LEU A 8 -13.34 -35.36 -11.43
CA LEU A 8 -12.19 -34.85 -10.68
C LEU A 8 -10.89 -35.59 -11.06
N ALA A 9 -10.96 -36.91 -11.28
CA ALA A 9 -9.81 -37.71 -11.73
C ALA A 9 -9.38 -37.36 -13.17
N VAL A 10 -10.33 -37.03 -14.06
CA VAL A 10 -10.03 -36.59 -15.43
C VAL A 10 -9.40 -35.19 -15.43
N ILE A 11 -9.88 -34.26 -14.60
CA ILE A 11 -9.29 -32.92 -14.47
C ILE A 11 -7.86 -32.98 -13.91
N LEU A 12 -7.62 -33.81 -12.90
CA LEU A 12 -6.29 -34.05 -12.34
C LEU A 12 -5.33 -34.70 -13.35
N LEU A 13 -5.82 -35.60 -14.22
CA LEU A 13 -5.01 -36.21 -15.28
C LEU A 13 -4.67 -35.21 -16.39
N VAL A 14 -5.60 -34.32 -16.74
CA VAL A 14 -5.37 -33.25 -17.74
C VAL A 14 -4.33 -32.25 -17.22
N LEU A 15 -4.40 -31.86 -15.94
CA LEU A 15 -3.39 -30.98 -15.30
C LEU A 15 -2.00 -31.63 -15.18
N PHE A 16 -1.91 -32.96 -15.16
CA PHE A 16 -0.63 -33.68 -15.10
C PHE A 16 0.06 -33.83 -16.47
N PHE A 17 -0.70 -33.68 -17.58
CA PHE A 17 -0.21 -33.88 -18.95
C PHE A 17 -0.18 -32.59 -19.81
N THR A 18 -0.62 -31.45 -19.28
CA THR A 18 -0.37 -30.15 -19.92
C THR A 18 1.12 -29.83 -19.83
N GLN A 19 1.80 -29.83 -20.99
CA GLN A 19 3.19 -29.38 -21.10
C GLN A 19 3.30 -27.95 -20.54
N ALA A 20 4.28 -27.74 -19.66
CA ALA A 20 4.64 -26.41 -19.21
C ALA A 20 4.96 -25.55 -20.44
N LEU A 21 4.29 -24.41 -20.57
CA LEU A 21 4.71 -23.36 -21.49
C LEU A 21 6.16 -22.98 -21.16
N PRO A 22 6.99 -22.60 -22.15
CA PRO A 22 8.33 -22.10 -21.87
C PRO A 22 8.20 -20.93 -20.89
N VAL A 23 8.78 -21.12 -19.70
CA VAL A 23 8.80 -20.11 -18.66
C VAL A 23 9.60 -18.93 -19.21
N LEU A 24 8.97 -17.75 -19.23
CA LEU A 24 9.66 -16.49 -19.52
C LEU A 24 10.84 -16.37 -18.55
N ALA A 25 12.04 -16.23 -19.10
CA ALA A 25 13.27 -16.13 -18.32
C ALA A 25 13.12 -15.04 -17.26
N HIS A 26 13.45 -15.34 -16.01
CA HIS A 26 13.47 -14.35 -14.94
C HIS A 26 14.44 -13.22 -15.36
N PRO A 27 14.27 -11.94 -14.97
CA PRO A 27 15.22 -10.88 -15.32
C PRO A 27 16.67 -11.17 -14.91
N ALA A 28 16.86 -12.05 -13.93
CA ALA A 28 18.16 -12.53 -13.47
C ALA A 28 18.78 -13.67 -14.34
N ASP A 29 18.09 -14.11 -15.39
CA ASP A 29 18.47 -15.17 -16.35
C ASP A 29 18.80 -14.61 -17.76
N VAL A 30 19.22 -13.34 -17.85
CA VAL A 30 19.49 -12.63 -19.12
C VAL A 30 20.99 -12.32 -19.26
N TYR A 31 21.51 -12.34 -20.49
CA TYR A 31 22.85 -11.90 -20.86
C TYR A 31 22.80 -10.48 -21.42
N THR A 32 23.70 -9.62 -20.95
CA THR A 32 23.96 -8.32 -21.57
C THR A 32 25.29 -8.38 -22.31
N HIS A 33 25.32 -7.86 -23.54
CA HIS A 33 26.46 -7.89 -24.42
C HIS A 33 26.80 -6.48 -24.88
N HIS A 34 28.02 -6.04 -24.66
CA HIS A 34 28.54 -4.81 -25.25
C HIS A 34 29.53 -5.21 -26.34
N ILE A 35 29.22 -4.88 -27.59
CA ILE A 35 29.98 -5.31 -28.76
C ILE A 35 30.56 -4.06 -29.43
N HIS A 36 31.87 -3.90 -29.32
CA HIS A 36 32.62 -2.82 -29.95
C HIS A 36 33.21 -3.34 -31.26
N ILE A 37 32.81 -2.76 -32.39
CA ILE A 37 33.28 -3.09 -33.73
C ILE A 37 34.16 -1.93 -34.21
N ASN A 38 35.45 -2.19 -34.36
CA ASN A 38 36.40 -1.23 -34.92
C ASN A 38 36.73 -1.60 -36.36
N ILE A 39 36.60 -0.64 -37.26
CA ILE A 39 36.75 -0.83 -38.70
C ILE A 39 37.96 -0.03 -39.18
N ALA A 40 39.00 -0.73 -39.60
CA ALA A 40 40.20 -0.16 -40.18
C ALA A 40 40.26 -0.45 -41.69
N GLN A 41 41.28 0.06 -42.38
CA GLN A 41 41.38 -0.11 -43.83
C GLN A 41 41.49 -1.59 -44.26
N GLU A 42 42.18 -2.44 -43.50
CA GLU A 42 42.44 -3.84 -43.88
C GLU A 42 41.92 -4.89 -42.87
N SER A 43 41.37 -4.43 -41.74
CA SER A 43 40.93 -5.29 -40.66
C SER A 43 39.66 -4.80 -39.98
N VAL A 44 38.94 -5.74 -39.37
CA VAL A 44 37.86 -5.46 -38.42
C VAL A 44 38.20 -6.14 -37.11
N ALA A 45 38.20 -5.38 -36.03
CA ALA A 45 38.40 -5.89 -34.68
C ALA A 45 37.08 -5.79 -33.90
N ILE A 46 36.77 -6.80 -33.10
CA ILE A 46 35.56 -6.88 -32.29
C ILE A 46 35.94 -7.19 -30.85
N LYS A 47 35.67 -6.26 -29.94
CA LYS A 47 35.72 -6.48 -28.50
C LYS A 47 34.31 -6.75 -27.98
N TRP A 48 34.09 -7.92 -27.41
CA TRP A 48 32.79 -8.38 -26.94
C TRP A 48 32.81 -8.61 -25.43
N GLU A 49 32.14 -7.75 -24.69
CA GLU A 49 31.96 -7.88 -23.24
C GLU A 49 30.64 -8.58 -22.93
N ILE A 50 30.67 -9.60 -22.07
CA ILE A 50 29.51 -10.42 -21.70
C ILE A 50 29.27 -10.28 -20.20
N ARG A 51 28.10 -9.77 -19.83
CA ARG A 51 27.65 -9.65 -18.43
C ARG A 51 26.37 -10.46 -18.23
N PRO A 52 26.48 -11.67 -17.67
CA PRO A 52 25.34 -12.53 -17.40
C PRO A 52 24.59 -12.08 -16.14
N GLY A 53 23.30 -12.39 -16.07
CA GLY A 53 22.48 -12.15 -14.89
C GLY A 53 22.94 -12.98 -13.68
N PRO A 54 22.59 -12.57 -12.45
CA PRO A 54 23.10 -13.19 -11.21
C PRO A 54 22.89 -14.70 -11.10
N LEU A 55 21.83 -15.24 -11.71
CA LEU A 55 21.51 -16.67 -11.66
C LEU A 55 22.31 -17.51 -12.67
N LEU A 56 22.91 -16.87 -13.67
CA LEU A 56 23.70 -17.51 -14.73
C LEU A 56 25.19 -17.57 -14.41
N ILE A 57 25.67 -16.71 -13.51
CA ILE A 57 27.11 -16.58 -13.20
C ILE A 57 27.71 -17.91 -12.76
N GLN A 58 27.05 -18.61 -11.84
CA GLN A 58 27.56 -19.88 -11.31
C GLN A 58 27.64 -20.97 -12.39
N SER A 59 26.68 -21.00 -13.33
CA SER A 59 26.66 -22.01 -14.39
C SER A 59 27.69 -21.72 -15.47
N ILE A 60 27.95 -20.45 -15.78
CA ILE A 60 28.99 -20.05 -16.74
C ILE A 60 30.38 -20.31 -16.17
N TRP A 61 30.60 -19.94 -14.91
CA TRP A 61 31.86 -20.18 -14.22
C TRP A 61 32.18 -21.68 -14.18
N PHE A 62 31.22 -22.50 -13.75
CA PHE A 62 31.37 -23.96 -13.71
C PHE A 62 31.61 -24.60 -15.09
N ASN A 63 31.08 -24.01 -16.16
CA ASN A 63 31.31 -24.51 -17.52
C ASN A 63 32.65 -24.04 -18.12
N ALA A 64 33.27 -23.00 -17.54
CA ALA A 64 34.54 -22.47 -17.97
C ALA A 64 35.71 -23.10 -17.19
N ASP A 65 35.55 -23.24 -15.87
CA ASP A 65 36.45 -23.96 -14.95
C ASP A 65 36.32 -25.47 -15.17
N ALA A 66 37.11 -25.99 -16.12
CA ALA A 66 36.98 -27.35 -16.63
C ALA A 66 37.59 -28.38 -15.68
N ASP A 67 38.63 -27.99 -14.94
CA ASP A 67 39.27 -28.83 -13.93
C ASP A 67 38.69 -28.66 -12.51
N GLN A 68 37.76 -27.72 -12.33
CA GLN A 68 37.03 -27.43 -11.10
C GLN A 68 37.94 -27.02 -9.93
N ASP A 69 39.04 -26.32 -10.24
CA ASP A 69 39.97 -25.82 -9.24
C ASP A 69 39.51 -24.51 -8.58
N GLY A 70 38.41 -23.93 -9.07
CA GLY A 70 37.79 -22.71 -8.57
C GLY A 70 38.24 -21.44 -9.28
N ALA A 71 39.16 -21.53 -10.25
CA ALA A 71 39.60 -20.45 -11.13
C ALA A 71 39.34 -20.80 -12.60
N VAL A 72 39.40 -19.80 -13.49
CA VAL A 72 39.39 -20.03 -14.94
C VAL A 72 40.72 -19.54 -15.50
N ASN A 73 41.57 -20.47 -15.94
CA ASN A 73 42.87 -20.13 -16.52
C ASN A 73 42.76 -19.75 -18.01
N GLU A 74 43.85 -19.28 -18.61
CA GLU A 74 43.85 -18.79 -19.99
C GLU A 74 43.51 -19.88 -21.02
N GLU A 75 43.97 -21.12 -20.81
CA GLU A 75 43.70 -22.25 -21.71
C GLU A 75 42.22 -22.65 -21.68
N GLU A 76 41.62 -22.64 -20.48
CA GLU A 76 40.19 -22.85 -20.26
C GLU A 76 39.34 -21.74 -20.87
N ALA A 77 39.74 -20.47 -20.67
CA ALA A 77 39.06 -19.31 -21.24
C ALA A 77 39.07 -19.35 -22.77
N ILE A 78 40.20 -19.68 -23.39
CA ILE A 78 40.33 -19.85 -24.85
C ILE A 78 39.45 -21.01 -25.34
N THR A 79 39.45 -22.15 -24.63
CA THR A 79 38.61 -23.30 -24.95
C THR A 79 37.13 -22.94 -24.89
N TRP A 80 36.72 -22.22 -23.84
CA TRP A 80 35.38 -21.72 -23.67
C TRP A 80 34.97 -20.79 -24.82
N GLY A 81 35.82 -19.85 -25.21
CA GLY A 81 35.56 -18.90 -26.31
C GLY A 81 35.48 -19.57 -27.69
N ASN A 82 36.39 -20.49 -27.98
CA ASN A 82 36.41 -21.23 -29.25
C ASN A 82 35.10 -22.01 -29.48
N ALA A 83 34.51 -22.57 -28.43
CA ALA A 83 33.23 -23.26 -28.52
C ALA A 83 32.08 -22.33 -28.96
N ARG A 84 32.18 -21.02 -28.68
CA ARG A 84 31.14 -20.02 -28.97
C ARG A 84 31.33 -19.28 -30.29
N LEU A 85 32.51 -19.36 -30.93
CA LEU A 85 32.74 -18.77 -32.26
C LEU A 85 31.74 -19.29 -33.31
N SER A 86 31.32 -20.55 -33.20
CA SER A 86 30.33 -21.16 -34.11
C SER A 86 28.94 -20.51 -34.04
N GLN A 87 28.65 -19.80 -32.96
CA GLN A 87 27.40 -19.09 -32.72
C GLN A 87 27.44 -17.67 -33.27
N ILE A 88 28.61 -17.15 -33.64
CA ILE A 88 28.75 -15.81 -34.23
C ILE A 88 28.71 -15.92 -35.76
N THR A 89 27.94 -15.03 -36.40
CA THR A 89 27.89 -14.93 -37.86
C THR A 89 28.35 -13.56 -38.33
N SER A 90 29.40 -13.52 -39.12
CA SER A 90 29.96 -12.30 -39.74
C SER A 90 29.95 -12.44 -41.26
N LEU A 91 29.45 -11.41 -41.95
CA LEU A 91 29.32 -11.37 -43.40
C LEU A 91 29.95 -10.09 -43.97
N LEU A 92 30.70 -10.22 -45.05
CA LEU A 92 31.22 -9.14 -45.89
C LEU A 92 30.60 -9.28 -47.28
N ASN A 93 29.81 -8.31 -47.73
CA ASN A 93 29.05 -8.37 -48.98
C ASN A 93 28.19 -9.64 -49.13
N GLY A 94 27.68 -10.17 -48.02
CA GLY A 94 26.91 -11.41 -47.97
C GLY A 94 27.73 -12.71 -47.94
N VAL A 95 29.06 -12.64 -48.04
CA VAL A 95 29.98 -13.79 -47.93
C VAL A 95 30.50 -13.89 -46.50
N LYS A 96 30.62 -15.09 -45.94
CA LYS A 96 31.10 -15.30 -44.56
C LYS A 96 32.51 -14.72 -44.38
N LEU A 97 32.66 -13.78 -43.45
CA LEU A 97 33.94 -13.21 -43.02
C LEU A 97 34.46 -14.05 -41.84
N PRO A 98 35.55 -14.82 -41.97
CA PRO A 98 36.05 -15.64 -40.87
C PRO A 98 36.66 -14.77 -39.76
N LEU A 99 36.11 -14.86 -38.55
CA LEU A 99 36.68 -14.23 -37.34
C LEU A 99 37.67 -15.19 -36.68
N THR A 100 38.81 -14.66 -36.24
CA THR A 100 39.79 -15.33 -35.38
C THR A 100 39.62 -14.87 -33.94
N LEU A 101 39.83 -15.78 -32.98
CA LEU A 101 39.82 -15.47 -31.55
C LEU A 101 41.22 -15.03 -31.13
N ASP A 102 41.36 -13.76 -30.75
CA ASP A 102 42.63 -13.16 -30.34
C ASP A 102 42.89 -13.37 -28.84
N GLY A 103 41.82 -13.49 -28.05
CA GLY A 103 41.91 -13.80 -26.62
C GLY A 103 40.56 -13.78 -25.89
N VAL A 104 40.50 -14.42 -24.73
CA VAL A 104 39.36 -14.41 -23.80
C VAL A 104 39.87 -14.14 -22.40
N GLN A 105 39.27 -13.17 -21.73
CA GLN A 105 39.56 -12.84 -20.35
C GLN A 105 38.32 -13.11 -19.49
N PHE A 106 38.46 -13.96 -18.48
CA PHE A 106 37.46 -14.18 -17.44
C PHE A 106 37.73 -13.26 -16.23
N PRO A 107 36.70 -13.01 -15.39
CA PRO A 107 36.88 -12.38 -14.08
C PRO A 107 37.87 -13.16 -13.21
N SER A 108 38.59 -12.45 -12.36
CA SER A 108 39.63 -12.99 -11.47
C SER A 108 39.07 -13.85 -10.33
N SER A 109 37.79 -13.67 -9.97
CA SER A 109 37.07 -14.53 -9.04
C SER A 109 35.56 -14.54 -9.33
N VAL A 110 34.89 -15.63 -8.90
CA VAL A 110 33.43 -15.75 -9.02
C VAL A 110 32.69 -14.69 -8.19
N ASP A 111 33.27 -14.23 -7.08
CA ASP A 111 32.67 -13.22 -6.20
C ASP A 111 32.62 -11.84 -6.88
N LEU A 112 33.71 -11.44 -7.55
CA LEU A 112 33.76 -10.20 -8.32
C LEU A 112 32.86 -10.24 -9.55
N PHE A 113 32.69 -11.44 -10.13
CA PHE A 113 31.73 -11.66 -11.19
C PHE A 113 30.29 -11.49 -10.70
N GLN A 114 29.94 -12.08 -9.55
CA GLN A 114 28.61 -11.97 -8.90
C GLN A 114 28.28 -10.55 -8.46
N ALA A 115 29.28 -9.80 -7.98
CA ALA A 115 29.12 -8.39 -7.61
C ALA A 115 28.94 -7.46 -8.82
N GLY A 116 29.10 -7.96 -10.06
CA GLY A 116 29.01 -7.16 -11.28
C GLY A 116 30.15 -6.16 -11.44
N GLN A 117 31.32 -6.45 -10.85
CA GLN A 117 32.51 -5.59 -10.91
C GLN A 117 33.47 -5.97 -12.05
N GLU A 118 33.49 -7.25 -12.43
CA GLU A 118 34.28 -7.78 -13.54
C GLU A 118 33.40 -8.61 -14.48
N PHE A 119 33.77 -8.70 -15.76
CA PHE A 119 32.98 -9.35 -16.81
C PHE A 119 33.86 -10.17 -17.75
N ILE A 120 33.25 -11.04 -18.55
CA ILE A 120 33.97 -11.81 -19.58
C ILE A 120 34.23 -10.89 -20.78
N VAL A 121 35.46 -10.86 -21.28
CA VAL A 121 35.85 -10.08 -22.46
C VAL A 121 36.43 -11.02 -23.52
N VAL A 122 35.85 -10.98 -24.72
CA VAL A 122 36.28 -11.77 -25.88
C VAL A 122 36.77 -10.82 -26.97
N ASN A 123 38.00 -11.02 -27.43
CA ASN A 123 38.59 -10.23 -28.52
C ASN A 123 38.65 -11.07 -29.80
N LEU A 124 38.10 -10.53 -30.88
CA LEU A 124 38.05 -11.16 -32.20
C LEU A 124 38.63 -10.22 -33.26
N SER A 125 39.20 -10.78 -34.32
CA SER A 125 39.63 -10.01 -35.48
C SER A 125 39.36 -10.73 -36.80
N ALA A 126 39.31 -9.98 -37.88
CA ALA A 126 39.37 -10.49 -39.24
C ALA A 126 40.28 -9.58 -40.07
N ASN A 127 41.25 -10.19 -40.76
CA ASN A 127 42.12 -9.53 -41.72
C ASN A 127 41.69 -9.96 -43.12
N THR A 128 41.62 -9.03 -44.08
CA THR A 128 41.18 -9.17 -45.50
C THR A 128 39.81 -8.54 -45.82
N ILE A 129 39.76 -7.21 -45.79
CA ILE A 129 38.73 -6.45 -46.50
C ILE A 129 39.39 -5.69 -47.63
N ASP A 130 39.04 -6.00 -48.89
CA ASP A 130 39.55 -5.26 -50.05
C ASP A 130 38.96 -3.85 -50.04
N SER A 131 39.80 -2.85 -49.78
CA SER A 131 39.42 -1.53 -49.26
C SER A 131 39.23 -0.46 -50.32
N GLY A 132 39.18 -0.85 -51.61
CA GLY A 132 39.00 0.10 -52.71
C GLY A 132 37.55 0.50 -52.99
N GLU A 133 36.59 -0.34 -52.60
CA GLU A 133 35.17 -0.20 -52.94
C GLU A 133 34.28 -0.17 -51.70
N ILE A 134 33.06 0.36 -51.86
CA ILE A 134 32.05 0.35 -50.80
C ILE A 134 31.65 -1.10 -50.52
N TYR A 135 31.65 -1.49 -49.25
CA TYR A 135 31.25 -2.84 -48.83
C TYR A 135 30.22 -2.82 -47.71
N GLN A 136 29.45 -3.90 -47.60
CA GLN A 136 28.48 -4.11 -46.53
C GLN A 136 29.03 -5.10 -45.52
N LEU A 137 29.15 -4.65 -44.27
CA LEU A 137 29.51 -5.48 -43.13
C LEU A 137 28.25 -5.86 -42.37
N ALA A 138 28.10 -7.12 -42.00
CA ALA A 138 27.07 -7.56 -41.07
C ALA A 138 27.64 -8.50 -40.01
N PHE A 139 27.22 -8.31 -38.77
CA PHE A 139 27.62 -9.11 -37.63
C PHE A 139 26.38 -9.56 -36.87
N LYS A 140 26.31 -10.84 -36.49
CA LYS A 140 25.25 -11.42 -35.66
C LYS A 140 25.82 -12.21 -34.49
N ASN A 141 25.43 -11.86 -33.27
CA ASN A 141 25.66 -12.64 -32.05
C ASN A 141 24.57 -13.72 -31.92
N GLY A 142 24.93 -15.00 -32.03
CA GLY A 142 24.01 -16.13 -31.83
C GLY A 142 24.10 -16.77 -30.44
N PHE A 143 24.82 -16.15 -29.50
CA PHE A 143 24.93 -16.64 -28.13
C PHE A 143 23.61 -16.39 -27.38
N GLU A 144 22.92 -17.46 -26.99
CA GLU A 144 21.69 -17.43 -26.20
C GLU A 144 20.65 -16.41 -26.74
N GLU A 145 20.38 -16.41 -28.05
CA GLU A 145 19.62 -15.35 -28.76
C GLU A 145 18.30 -14.92 -28.09
N GLN A 146 17.62 -15.81 -27.37
CA GLN A 146 16.35 -15.53 -26.69
C GLN A 146 16.50 -14.84 -25.32
N LYS A 147 17.72 -14.82 -24.77
CA LYS A 147 18.06 -14.29 -23.45
C LYS A 147 19.17 -13.24 -23.53
N SER A 148 19.43 -12.66 -24.70
CA SER A 148 20.58 -11.80 -24.95
C SER A 148 20.16 -10.39 -25.36
N LEU A 149 20.70 -9.39 -24.66
CA LEU A 149 20.58 -7.96 -24.95
C LEU A 149 21.90 -7.45 -25.56
N ASN A 150 21.87 -6.87 -26.75
CA ASN A 150 23.08 -6.53 -27.50
C ASN A 150 23.19 -5.02 -27.77
N TRP A 151 24.15 -4.36 -27.13
CA TRP A 151 24.60 -3.00 -27.44
C TRP A 151 25.75 -3.04 -28.45
N TYR A 152 25.74 -2.11 -29.40
CA TYR A 152 26.77 -2.00 -30.42
C TYR A 152 27.41 -0.62 -30.40
N TYR A 153 28.73 -0.60 -30.42
CA TYR A 153 29.55 0.59 -30.59
C TYR A 153 30.40 0.38 -31.83
N VAL A 154 30.23 1.23 -32.84
CA VAL A 154 30.98 1.12 -34.11
C VAL A 154 31.89 2.32 -34.24
N THR A 155 33.18 2.06 -34.47
CA THR A 155 34.20 3.07 -34.75
C THR A 155 34.88 2.78 -36.06
N ALA A 156 35.28 3.82 -36.78
CA ALA A 156 36.07 3.71 -38.00
C ALA A 156 37.38 4.51 -37.88
N GLU A 157 38.46 3.88 -38.32
CA GLU A 157 39.82 4.41 -38.32
C GLU A 157 40.34 4.55 -39.76
N ASP A 158 41.57 5.03 -39.95
CA ASP A 158 42.23 5.17 -41.27
C ASP A 158 41.44 5.99 -42.31
N GLY A 159 40.60 6.93 -41.85
CA GLY A 159 39.76 7.75 -42.72
C GLY A 159 38.56 7.01 -43.32
N MET A 160 38.34 5.75 -42.94
CA MET A 160 37.13 5.00 -43.25
C MET A 160 35.91 5.70 -42.63
N LYS A 161 34.77 5.63 -43.32
CA LYS A 161 33.49 6.09 -42.76
C LYS A 161 32.40 5.08 -43.05
N PHE A 162 31.27 5.18 -42.36
CA PHE A 162 30.13 4.29 -42.59
C PHE A 162 28.81 5.04 -42.57
N GLU A 163 27.79 4.47 -43.19
CA GLU A 163 26.41 4.96 -43.04
C GLU A 163 25.82 4.53 -41.70
N THR A 164 24.75 5.20 -41.24
CA THR A 164 24.05 4.82 -40.00
C THR A 164 23.73 3.32 -39.97
N PRO A 165 24.27 2.55 -39.00
CA PRO A 165 24.07 1.11 -38.93
C PRO A 165 22.59 0.73 -38.76
N GLN A 166 22.21 -0.36 -39.43
CA GLN A 166 20.91 -1.00 -39.31
C GLN A 166 21.02 -2.13 -38.30
N GLN A 167 20.38 -1.96 -37.14
CA GLN A 167 20.42 -2.93 -36.06
C GLN A 167 19.07 -3.66 -35.94
N LYS A 168 19.13 -4.99 -35.85
CA LYS A 168 17.98 -5.87 -35.63
C LYS A 168 18.35 -6.99 -34.67
N ASN A 169 17.89 -6.89 -33.42
CA ASN A 169 18.13 -7.85 -32.35
C ASN A 169 19.62 -8.12 -31.99
N ALA A 170 20.19 -9.17 -32.52
CA ALA A 170 21.55 -9.58 -32.23
C ALA A 170 22.38 -9.39 -33.49
N GLN A 171 21.82 -8.70 -34.50
CA GLN A 171 22.43 -8.45 -35.78
C GLN A 171 22.58 -6.95 -36.00
N ILE A 172 23.74 -6.53 -36.48
CA ILE A 172 24.02 -5.19 -36.99
C ILE A 172 24.53 -5.31 -38.43
N ALA A 173 24.10 -4.40 -39.30
CA ALA A 173 24.56 -4.32 -40.67
C ALA A 173 24.80 -2.85 -41.06
N LEU A 174 25.88 -2.57 -41.76
CA LEU A 174 26.26 -1.22 -42.18
C LEU A 174 27.03 -1.26 -43.50
N LYS A 175 26.94 -0.19 -44.29
CA LYS A 175 27.84 0.04 -45.41
C LYS A 175 29.00 0.92 -45.00
N VAL A 176 30.19 0.51 -45.41
CA VAL A 176 31.45 1.18 -45.13
C VAL A 176 32.00 1.78 -46.43
N PHE A 177 32.51 3.00 -46.32
CA PHE A 177 32.99 3.87 -47.37
C PHE A 177 34.48 4.16 -47.15
N PRO A 178 35.36 3.58 -47.97
CA PRO A 178 36.76 3.95 -48.00
C PRO A 178 36.96 5.43 -48.38
N PRO A 179 38.07 6.07 -48.00
CA PRO A 179 38.34 7.48 -48.32
C PRO A 179 38.13 7.86 -49.79
N SER A 180 38.46 6.96 -50.72
CA SER A 180 38.32 7.14 -52.17
C SER A 180 36.87 7.17 -52.68
N ALA A 181 35.91 6.66 -51.90
CA ALA A 181 34.52 6.45 -52.31
C ALA A 181 33.51 7.32 -51.52
N GLN A 182 33.99 8.32 -50.78
CA GLN A 182 33.13 9.22 -49.98
C GLN A 182 32.55 10.39 -50.79
N ASP A 183 33.24 10.80 -51.86
CA ASP A 183 32.79 11.90 -52.73
C ASP A 183 31.53 11.49 -53.50
N GLY A 184 30.43 12.20 -53.25
CA GLY A 184 29.12 11.94 -53.86
C GLY A 184 28.15 11.11 -53.01
N ALA A 185 28.52 10.74 -51.77
CA ALA A 185 27.60 10.10 -50.84
C ALA A 185 26.40 11.03 -50.53
N GLN A 186 25.18 10.58 -50.85
CA GLN A 186 23.94 11.31 -50.52
C GLN A 186 23.44 11.06 -49.10
N VAL A 187 24.24 10.40 -48.27
CA VAL A 187 23.90 9.99 -46.90
C VAL A 187 24.96 10.52 -45.94
N LYS A 188 24.55 10.88 -44.72
CA LYS A 188 25.47 11.33 -43.68
C LYS A 188 26.41 10.18 -43.28
N LEU A 189 27.70 10.38 -43.51
CA LEU A 189 28.76 9.44 -43.15
C LEU A 189 29.24 9.70 -41.72
N LEU A 190 29.47 8.63 -40.96
CA LEU A 190 29.87 8.61 -39.57
C LEU A 190 31.25 7.95 -39.39
N ASP A 191 31.96 8.37 -38.35
CA ASP A 191 33.20 7.82 -37.83
C ASP A 191 32.99 7.08 -36.49
N VAL A 192 31.99 7.52 -35.73
CA VAL A 192 31.56 6.87 -34.47
C VAL A 192 30.04 6.74 -34.43
N TRP A 193 29.55 5.60 -33.96
CA TRP A 193 28.14 5.36 -33.70
C TRP A 193 27.95 4.46 -32.48
N ASP A 194 26.98 4.84 -31.65
CA ASP A 194 26.56 4.10 -30.47
C ASP A 194 25.07 3.79 -30.60
N SER A 195 24.69 2.52 -30.42
CA SER A 195 23.29 2.13 -30.46
C SER A 195 22.45 2.79 -29.37
N SER A 196 23.07 3.30 -28.28
CA SER A 196 22.50 3.88 -27.05
C SER A 196 21.57 2.94 -26.27
N MET A 197 21.03 1.91 -26.93
CA MET A 197 20.04 0.96 -26.48
C MET A 197 20.34 -0.40 -27.13
N PRO A 198 20.07 -1.53 -26.47
CA PRO A 198 20.20 -2.84 -27.08
C PRO A 198 19.05 -3.08 -28.05
N SER A 199 19.31 -3.83 -29.11
CA SER A 199 18.22 -4.39 -29.90
C SER A 199 17.84 -5.76 -29.37
N LEU A 200 16.55 -6.03 -29.36
CA LEU A 200 15.96 -7.15 -28.62
C LEU A 200 15.36 -8.18 -29.58
N SER A 201 15.53 -9.47 -29.26
CA SER A 201 15.23 -10.62 -30.15
C SER A 201 13.78 -10.94 -30.39
N SER A 202 12.95 -10.43 -29.51
CA SER A 202 11.51 -10.67 -29.49
C SER A 202 10.77 -9.48 -28.89
N TRP A 203 11.48 -8.37 -28.68
CA TRP A 203 10.85 -7.16 -28.23
C TRP A 203 10.43 -6.41 -29.46
N GLN A 204 9.15 -6.50 -29.71
CA GLN A 204 8.56 -5.55 -30.58
C GLN A 204 8.53 -4.18 -29.95
N GLY A 205 9.08 -3.79 -28.77
CA GLY A 205 8.74 -2.46 -28.23
C GLY A 205 9.57 -1.63 -27.32
N GLY A 206 10.24 -0.69 -27.99
CA GLY A 206 10.45 0.69 -27.63
C GLY A 206 11.48 1.03 -26.55
N THR A 207 12.60 1.51 -27.09
CA THR A 207 13.67 2.36 -26.55
C THR A 207 13.94 2.43 -25.04
N LEU A 208 15.17 2.03 -24.67
CA LEU A 208 15.81 2.16 -23.35
C LEU A 208 16.40 3.57 -23.07
N PRO A 209 16.62 4.00 -21.82
CA PRO A 209 17.35 5.23 -21.52
C PRO A 209 18.85 5.07 -21.73
N ALA A 210 19.51 6.10 -22.27
CA ALA A 210 20.95 6.26 -22.20
C ALA A 210 21.35 6.62 -20.75
N THR A 211 22.24 5.84 -20.14
CA THR A 211 22.92 6.20 -18.89
C THR A 211 24.38 6.57 -19.17
N PRO A 212 24.87 7.72 -18.69
CA PRO A 212 26.26 7.88 -18.30
C PRO A 212 26.47 7.28 -16.89
N GLU A 213 27.29 6.23 -16.83
CA GLU A 213 28.17 5.75 -15.75
C GLU A 213 27.85 6.16 -14.28
N PRO A 214 27.49 5.21 -13.38
CA PRO A 214 27.45 5.46 -11.95
C PRO A 214 28.82 5.29 -11.28
N ALA A 215 29.28 6.34 -10.63
CA ALA A 215 30.35 6.27 -9.63
C ALA A 215 29.89 5.44 -8.41
N ALA A 216 30.77 4.55 -7.95
CA ALA A 216 30.51 3.59 -6.88
C ALA A 216 30.10 4.24 -5.53
N PRO A 217 29.05 3.75 -4.84
CA PRO A 217 28.75 4.16 -3.47
C PRO A 217 29.48 3.28 -2.44
N THR A 218 30.06 3.95 -1.43
CA THR A 218 30.71 3.36 -0.25
C THR A 218 29.78 2.49 0.62
N PRO A 219 30.29 1.41 1.24
CA PRO A 219 29.48 0.46 2.01
C PRO A 219 29.36 0.87 3.49
N GLN A 220 28.29 1.56 3.89
CA GLN A 220 27.97 1.61 5.34
C GLN A 220 26.51 1.89 5.74
N GLN A 221 25.58 2.24 4.84
CA GLN A 221 24.31 2.84 5.28
C GLN A 221 23.06 1.92 5.38
N ASN A 222 23.10 0.67 4.91
CA ASN A 222 21.90 -0.20 4.88
C ASN A 222 21.99 -1.51 5.69
N ALA A 223 22.97 -1.67 6.59
CA ALA A 223 23.17 -2.96 7.28
C ALA A 223 22.03 -3.37 8.23
N ASN A 224 21.34 -2.42 8.88
CA ASN A 224 20.39 -2.75 9.96
C ASN A 224 18.99 -3.14 9.46
N LEU A 225 18.56 -2.60 8.33
CA LEU A 225 17.24 -2.88 7.75
C LEU A 225 17.26 -4.17 6.93
N GLU A 226 18.35 -4.43 6.20
CA GLU A 226 18.54 -5.69 5.49
C GLU A 226 18.71 -6.88 6.45
N GLN A 227 19.44 -6.72 7.56
CA GLN A 227 19.53 -7.77 8.59
C GLN A 227 18.16 -8.14 9.20
N LEU A 228 17.27 -7.17 9.40
CA LEU A 228 15.92 -7.39 9.90
C LEU A 228 15.01 -8.07 8.85
N LEU A 229 15.13 -7.67 7.58
CA LEU A 229 14.36 -8.26 6.49
C LEU A 229 14.85 -9.67 6.12
N ASP A 230 16.14 -9.94 6.22
CA ASP A 230 16.74 -11.27 6.09
C ASP A 230 16.31 -12.18 7.24
N LEU A 231 16.24 -11.66 8.46
CA LEU A 231 15.70 -12.38 9.62
C LEU A 231 14.21 -12.74 9.49
N VAL A 232 13.44 -12.05 8.65
CA VAL A 232 12.01 -12.36 8.41
C VAL A 232 11.84 -13.30 7.20
N ARG A 233 12.73 -13.22 6.19
CA ARG A 233 12.69 -14.06 4.97
C ARG A 233 13.48 -15.35 5.07
N ALA A 234 14.30 -15.53 6.11
CA ALA A 234 15.11 -16.73 6.30
C ALA A 234 14.25 -18.00 6.32
N LYS A 235 14.67 -19.00 5.52
CA LYS A 235 14.00 -20.30 5.41
C LYS A 235 14.07 -21.09 6.73
N GLU A 236 15.12 -20.85 7.52
CA GLU A 236 15.35 -21.38 8.86
C GLU A 236 15.91 -20.28 9.78
N PHE A 237 15.35 -20.13 11.00
CA PHE A 237 15.90 -19.19 11.99
C PHE A 237 17.00 -19.85 12.82
N SER A 238 17.97 -19.04 13.25
CA SER A 238 19.03 -19.50 14.15
C SER A 238 18.45 -19.94 15.50
N LEU A 239 19.13 -20.88 16.16
CA LEU A 239 18.76 -21.32 17.51
C LEU A 239 18.72 -20.13 18.51
N SER A 240 19.62 -19.15 18.33
CA SER A 240 19.65 -17.94 19.14
C SER A 240 18.40 -17.07 18.97
N PHE A 241 17.86 -16.96 17.76
CA PHE A 241 16.60 -16.25 17.51
C PHE A 241 15.43 -16.90 18.25
N TYR A 242 15.28 -18.23 18.18
CA TYR A 242 14.21 -18.93 18.91
C TYR A 242 14.31 -18.73 20.42
N ILE A 243 15.52 -18.83 20.98
CA ILE A 243 15.76 -18.60 22.41
C ILE A 243 15.40 -17.16 22.78
N PHE A 244 15.82 -16.19 21.96
CA PHE A 244 15.54 -14.78 22.19
C PHE A 244 14.03 -14.45 22.11
N ALA A 245 13.34 -14.94 21.09
CA ALA A 245 11.91 -14.73 20.89
C ALA A 245 11.07 -15.36 22.02
N LEU A 246 11.42 -16.59 22.44
CA LEU A 246 10.80 -17.23 23.60
C LEU A 246 11.08 -16.45 24.89
N GLY A 247 12.30 -15.94 25.07
CA GLY A 247 12.69 -15.13 26.22
C GLY A 247 11.91 -13.82 26.33
N ILE A 248 11.81 -13.05 25.24
CA ILE A 248 11.00 -11.84 25.19
C ILE A 248 9.53 -12.16 25.45
N SER A 249 9.01 -13.22 24.82
CA SER A 249 7.62 -13.62 25.00
C SER A 249 7.30 -13.96 26.47
N LEU A 250 8.22 -14.62 27.17
CA LEU A 250 8.11 -14.90 28.60
C LEU A 250 8.10 -13.61 29.44
N VAL A 251 8.97 -12.64 29.14
CA VAL A 251 9.00 -11.34 29.82
C VAL A 251 7.71 -10.55 29.58
N LEU A 252 7.20 -10.54 28.35
CA LEU A 252 5.94 -9.88 28.01
C LEU A 252 4.76 -10.53 28.73
N GLY A 253 4.72 -11.86 28.82
CA GLY A 253 3.71 -12.57 29.60
C GLY A 253 3.74 -12.24 31.09
N ALA A 254 4.95 -12.11 31.65
CA ALA A 254 5.15 -11.68 33.04
C ALA A 254 4.65 -10.25 33.27
N LEU A 255 4.98 -9.30 32.37
CA LEU A 255 4.50 -7.91 32.46
C LEU A 255 2.98 -7.82 32.27
N HIS A 256 2.43 -8.60 31.35
CA HIS A 256 1.00 -8.63 31.06
C HIS A 256 0.19 -9.09 32.29
N ALA A 257 0.70 -10.02 33.10
CA ALA A 257 0.06 -10.45 34.35
C ALA A 257 -0.12 -9.32 35.39
N LEU A 258 0.63 -8.22 35.26
CA LEU A 258 0.54 -7.04 36.12
C LEU A 258 -0.52 -6.03 35.64
N THR A 259 -1.13 -6.24 34.48
CA THR A 259 -2.12 -5.32 33.90
C THR A 259 -3.50 -5.43 34.58
N PRO A 260 -4.32 -4.37 34.58
CA PRO A 260 -5.58 -4.31 35.34
C PRO A 260 -6.61 -5.40 34.97
N GLY A 261 -6.51 -6.01 33.78
CA GLY A 261 -7.39 -7.08 33.31
C GLY A 261 -7.30 -8.38 34.13
N HIS A 262 -6.13 -8.65 34.74
CA HIS A 262 -5.88 -9.78 35.64
C HIS A 262 -6.22 -9.46 37.11
N GLY A 263 -6.91 -8.35 37.37
CA GLY A 263 -7.37 -8.00 38.71
C GLY A 263 -8.24 -9.09 39.36
N LYS A 264 -8.94 -9.91 38.57
CA LYS A 264 -9.75 -11.04 39.06
C LYS A 264 -8.88 -12.13 39.70
N THR A 265 -7.71 -12.39 39.12
CA THR A 265 -6.71 -13.36 39.58
C THR A 265 -5.88 -12.83 40.74
N VAL A 266 -5.61 -11.52 40.78
CA VAL A 266 -5.02 -10.86 41.95
C VAL A 266 -6.00 -10.85 43.13
N VAL A 267 -7.31 -10.65 42.90
CA VAL A 267 -8.35 -10.77 43.94
C VAL A 267 -8.56 -12.21 44.39
N ALA A 268 -8.46 -13.18 43.48
CA ALA A 268 -8.44 -14.60 43.83
C ALA A 268 -7.18 -14.97 44.64
N ALA A 269 -6.03 -14.42 44.28
CA ALA A 269 -4.78 -14.53 45.04
C ALA A 269 -4.86 -13.81 46.40
N TYR A 270 -5.61 -12.70 46.52
CA TYR A 270 -5.95 -12.03 47.79
C TYR A 270 -6.83 -12.90 48.68
N LEU A 271 -7.87 -13.50 48.11
CA LEU A 271 -8.77 -14.42 48.82
C LEU A 271 -8.01 -15.66 49.31
N VAL A 272 -7.09 -16.17 48.51
CA VAL A 272 -6.17 -17.26 48.90
C VAL A 272 -5.06 -16.76 49.83
N GLY A 273 -4.59 -15.51 49.76
CA GLY A 273 -3.55 -14.96 50.62
C GLY A 273 -4.02 -14.65 52.04
N SER A 274 -5.30 -14.27 52.18
CA SER A 274 -5.91 -13.97 53.49
C SER A 274 -6.22 -15.22 54.33
N ARG A 275 -6.49 -16.38 53.69
CA ARG A 275 -6.93 -17.62 54.39
C ARG A 275 -6.38 -18.95 53.85
N GLY A 276 -5.60 -18.95 52.76
CA GLY A 276 -5.04 -20.13 52.09
C GLY A 276 -3.54 -20.35 52.35
N THR A 277 -2.99 -21.40 51.73
CA THR A 277 -1.58 -21.82 51.88
C THR A 277 -0.79 -21.55 50.61
N VAL A 278 0.55 -21.61 50.69
CA VAL A 278 1.46 -21.54 49.54
C VAL A 278 1.02 -22.46 48.39
N TRP A 279 0.60 -23.68 48.71
CA TRP A 279 0.10 -24.64 47.70
C TRP A 279 -1.17 -24.18 46.98
N HIS A 280 -2.06 -23.49 47.68
CA HIS A 280 -3.26 -22.94 47.06
C HIS A 280 -2.92 -21.82 46.06
N ALA A 281 -1.88 -21.02 46.31
CA ALA A 281 -1.41 -20.00 45.38
C ALA A 281 -0.79 -20.61 44.11
N VAL A 282 0.01 -21.67 44.25
CA VAL A 282 0.60 -22.40 43.12
C VAL A 282 -0.50 -23.01 42.24
N VAL A 283 -1.44 -23.75 42.84
CA VAL A 283 -2.53 -24.41 42.09
C VAL A 283 -3.40 -23.38 41.38
N LEU A 284 -3.76 -22.28 42.05
CA LEU A 284 -4.57 -21.24 41.45
C LEU A 284 -3.86 -20.63 40.23
N GLY A 285 -2.58 -20.26 40.36
CA GLY A 285 -1.80 -19.71 39.24
C GLY A 285 -1.68 -20.68 38.06
N SER A 286 -1.47 -21.97 38.33
CA SER A 286 -1.41 -23.00 37.29
C SER A 286 -2.74 -23.22 36.58
N VAL A 287 -3.85 -23.35 37.31
CA VAL A 287 -5.19 -23.57 36.72
C VAL A 287 -5.60 -22.40 35.84
N VAL A 288 -5.34 -21.16 36.29
CA VAL A 288 -5.60 -19.94 35.53
C VAL A 288 -4.81 -19.94 34.23
N THR A 289 -3.50 -20.22 34.31
CA THR A 289 -2.63 -20.21 33.13
C THR A 289 -3.06 -21.25 32.10
N LEU A 290 -3.39 -22.47 32.57
CA LEU A 290 -3.83 -23.56 31.70
C LEU A 290 -5.16 -23.23 31.01
N THR A 291 -6.12 -22.67 31.75
CA THR A 291 -7.42 -22.29 31.18
C THR A 291 -7.32 -21.11 30.23
N HIS A 292 -6.45 -20.14 30.53
CA HIS A 292 -6.13 -19.03 29.64
C HIS A 292 -5.49 -19.50 28.33
N THR A 293 -4.43 -20.30 28.41
CA THR A 293 -3.75 -20.86 27.23
C THR A 293 -4.69 -21.73 26.38
N GLY A 294 -5.50 -22.57 27.04
CA GLY A 294 -6.47 -23.43 26.37
C GLY A 294 -7.54 -22.63 25.62
N SER A 295 -8.04 -21.54 26.22
CA SER A 295 -9.02 -20.66 25.57
C SER A 295 -8.44 -19.92 24.35
N VAL A 296 -7.18 -19.48 24.42
CA VAL A 296 -6.47 -18.83 23.30
C VAL A 296 -6.29 -19.82 22.14
N PHE A 297 -5.87 -21.06 22.41
CA PHE A 297 -5.75 -22.09 21.38
C PHE A 297 -7.08 -22.46 20.75
N LEU A 298 -8.13 -22.63 21.56
CA LEU A 298 -9.47 -22.93 21.07
C LEU A 298 -9.98 -21.82 20.15
N LEU A 299 -9.86 -20.56 20.55
CA LEU A 299 -10.26 -19.42 19.75
C LEU A 299 -9.41 -19.28 18.48
N GLY A 300 -8.10 -19.50 18.58
CA GLY A 300 -7.19 -19.51 17.45
C GLY A 300 -7.55 -20.54 16.37
N ILE A 301 -7.93 -21.75 16.79
CA ILE A 301 -8.42 -22.80 15.88
C ILE A 301 -9.74 -22.38 15.23
N ILE A 302 -10.66 -21.80 15.99
CA ILE A 302 -11.94 -21.29 15.47
C ILE A 302 -11.69 -20.19 14.43
N THR A 303 -10.80 -19.25 14.71
CA THR A 303 -10.45 -18.15 13.79
C THR A 303 -9.77 -18.67 12.52
N LEU A 304 -8.87 -19.65 12.64
CA LEU A 304 -8.24 -20.30 11.48
C LEU A 304 -9.26 -21.06 10.60
N ALA A 305 -10.28 -21.66 11.21
CA ALA A 305 -11.36 -22.31 10.47
C ALA A 305 -12.29 -21.29 9.78
N ALA A 306 -12.51 -20.13 10.42
CA ALA A 306 -13.35 -19.06 9.91
C ALA A 306 -12.68 -18.20 8.82
N SER A 307 -11.34 -18.09 8.81
CA SER A 307 -10.59 -17.28 7.84
C SER A 307 -10.71 -17.74 6.39
N LYS A 308 -11.22 -18.96 6.15
CA LYS A 308 -11.54 -19.45 4.80
C LYS A 308 -12.81 -18.79 4.21
N TYR A 309 -13.64 -18.14 5.05
CA TYR A 309 -14.95 -17.63 4.66
C TYR A 309 -15.13 -16.13 4.89
N ILE A 310 -14.29 -15.48 5.70
CA ILE A 310 -14.41 -14.05 6.03
C ILE A 310 -13.00 -13.44 6.07
N VAL A 311 -12.82 -12.30 5.40
CA VAL A 311 -11.54 -11.60 5.30
C VAL A 311 -11.18 -11.01 6.68
N PRO A 312 -9.94 -11.16 7.17
CA PRO A 312 -9.54 -10.65 8.50
C PRO A 312 -9.73 -9.14 8.70
N THR A 313 -9.72 -8.35 7.63
CA THR A 313 -9.83 -6.88 7.66
C THR A 313 -11.17 -6.38 8.16
N ASP A 314 -12.27 -7.11 7.90
CA ASP A 314 -13.60 -6.68 8.29
C ASP A 314 -13.92 -7.03 9.75
N ILE A 315 -13.37 -8.12 10.26
CA ILE A 315 -13.71 -8.67 11.58
C ILE A 315 -12.99 -7.92 12.71
N ILE A 316 -11.73 -7.53 12.49
CA ILE A 316 -10.86 -6.95 13.53
C ILE A 316 -11.47 -5.68 14.15
N PRO A 317 -11.95 -4.69 13.37
CA PRO A 317 -12.57 -3.47 13.93
C PRO A 317 -13.80 -3.77 14.81
N TRP A 318 -14.66 -4.70 14.37
CA TRP A 318 -15.84 -5.10 15.14
C TRP A 318 -15.49 -5.83 16.44
N LEU A 319 -14.46 -6.68 16.43
CA LEU A 319 -13.99 -7.35 17.64
C LEU A 319 -13.36 -6.36 18.64
N GLU A 320 -12.65 -5.34 18.17
CA GLU A 320 -12.10 -4.28 19.02
C GLU A 320 -13.22 -3.43 19.66
N ILE A 321 -14.22 -3.03 18.89
CA ILE A 321 -15.37 -2.27 19.42
C ILE A 321 -16.16 -3.11 20.42
N LEU A 322 -16.46 -4.38 20.07
CA LEU A 322 -17.23 -5.28 20.92
C LEU A 322 -16.49 -5.60 22.23
N SER A 323 -15.18 -5.82 22.17
CA SER A 323 -14.36 -6.04 23.38
C SER A 323 -14.28 -4.79 24.26
N GLY A 324 -14.12 -3.60 23.68
CA GLY A 324 -14.17 -2.33 24.40
C GLY A 324 -15.53 -2.11 25.08
N LEU A 325 -16.64 -2.31 24.37
CA LEU A 325 -17.99 -2.20 24.91
C LEU A 325 -18.24 -3.19 26.07
N LEU A 326 -17.70 -4.40 25.98
CA LEU A 326 -17.79 -5.40 27.05
C LEU A 326 -17.03 -4.92 28.31
N ILE A 327 -15.85 -4.31 28.14
CA ILE A 327 -15.07 -3.71 29.23
C ILE A 327 -15.81 -2.53 29.86
N VAL A 328 -16.42 -1.66 29.04
CA VAL A 328 -17.27 -0.55 29.51
C VAL A 328 -18.45 -1.09 30.32
N GLY A 329 -19.16 -2.08 29.80
CA GLY A 329 -20.27 -2.74 30.48
C GLY A 329 -19.86 -3.37 31.82
N LEU A 330 -18.67 -3.98 31.87
CA LEU A 330 -18.09 -4.49 33.11
C LEU A 330 -17.77 -3.36 34.10
N GLY A 331 -17.17 -2.26 33.64
CA GLY A 331 -16.88 -1.08 34.47
C GLY A 331 -18.16 -0.47 35.06
N MET A 332 -19.19 -0.32 34.24
CA MET A 332 -20.52 0.16 34.67
C MET A 332 -21.17 -0.79 35.67
N TYR A 333 -21.10 -2.10 35.44
CA TYR A 333 -21.62 -3.11 36.36
C TYR A 333 -20.93 -3.05 37.73
N LEU A 334 -19.61 -2.93 37.75
CA LEU A 334 -18.84 -2.80 38.99
C LEU A 334 -19.18 -1.52 39.75
N LEU A 335 -19.34 -0.38 39.06
CA LEU A 335 -19.78 0.87 39.68
C LEU A 335 -21.21 0.79 40.20
N TRP A 336 -22.12 0.18 39.42
CA TRP A 336 -23.51 -0.01 39.80
C TRP A 336 -23.66 -0.85 41.08
N GLN A 337 -22.93 -1.96 41.18
CA GLN A 337 -22.93 -2.77 42.40
C GLN A 337 -22.51 -1.97 43.64
N ARG A 338 -21.54 -1.06 43.50
CA ARG A 338 -21.05 -0.21 44.60
C ARG A 338 -22.02 0.91 44.92
N PHE A 339 -22.65 1.50 43.91
CA PHE A 339 -23.70 2.49 44.09
C PHE A 339 -24.90 1.89 44.84
N VAL A 340 -25.37 0.71 44.45
CA VAL A 340 -26.48 0.00 45.14
C VAL A 340 -26.12 -0.32 46.60
N TYR A 341 -24.87 -0.71 46.86
CA TYR A 341 -24.39 -0.95 48.23
C TYR A 341 -24.41 0.33 49.07
N TRP A 342 -23.85 1.42 48.56
CA TRP A 342 -23.83 2.72 49.23
C TRP A 342 -25.23 3.30 49.43
N TRP A 343 -26.12 3.13 48.45
CA TRP A 343 -27.52 3.54 48.51
C TRP A 343 -28.29 2.80 49.62
N LYS A 344 -28.06 1.48 49.77
CA LYS A 344 -28.65 0.69 50.87
C LYS A 344 -28.12 1.11 52.25
N LEU A 345 -26.86 1.54 52.34
CA LEU A 345 -26.27 2.08 53.58
C LEU A 345 -26.79 3.47 53.96
N ARG A 346 -27.34 4.23 53.00
CA ARG A 346 -27.97 5.54 53.24
C ARG A 346 -29.45 5.49 53.58
N GLN A 347 -30.08 4.32 53.52
CA GLN A 347 -31.44 4.19 54.04
C GLN A 347 -31.37 4.28 55.58
N PRO A 348 -32.09 5.23 56.22
CA PRO A 348 -32.13 5.29 57.68
C PRO A 348 -32.69 3.96 58.18
N ALA A 349 -31.97 3.32 59.09
CA ALA A 349 -32.44 2.12 59.75
C ALA A 349 -33.79 2.43 60.39
N VAL A 350 -34.86 1.80 59.89
CA VAL A 350 -36.12 1.71 60.63
C VAL A 350 -35.77 1.01 61.94
N VAL A 351 -35.87 1.73 63.04
CA VAL A 351 -35.75 1.17 64.39
C VAL A 351 -36.85 0.13 64.53
N GLN A 352 -36.52 -1.15 64.30
CA GLN A 352 -37.36 -2.22 64.78
C GLN A 352 -37.26 -2.21 66.30
N GLU A 353 -38.34 -1.80 66.96
CA GLU A 353 -38.54 -2.05 68.38
C GLU A 353 -38.24 -3.52 68.67
N LYS A 354 -37.19 -3.74 69.44
CA LYS A 354 -36.91 -5.02 70.07
C LYS A 354 -38.08 -5.29 71.02
N SER A 355 -39.07 -6.03 70.55
CA SER A 355 -40.12 -6.61 71.40
C SER A 355 -39.43 -7.41 72.50
N THR A 356 -39.38 -6.84 73.70
CA THR A 356 -38.98 -7.55 74.91
C THR A 356 -39.96 -8.70 75.11
N ARG A 357 -39.51 -9.93 74.83
CA ARG A 357 -40.19 -11.15 75.27
C ARG A 357 -40.37 -11.07 76.78
N LYS A 358 -41.59 -10.78 77.23
CA LYS A 358 -41.99 -11.01 78.62
C LYS A 358 -41.97 -12.52 78.85
N ILE A 359 -40.98 -12.99 79.62
CA ILE A 359 -40.97 -14.33 80.18
C ILE A 359 -42.03 -14.34 81.27
N SER A 360 -43.20 -14.91 80.99
CA SER A 360 -44.20 -15.22 82.01
C SER A 360 -43.82 -16.53 82.68
N LEU A 361 -43.32 -16.44 83.91
CA LEU A 361 -43.17 -17.57 84.83
C LEU A 361 -44.53 -17.86 85.48
N THR A 362 -45.29 -18.81 84.92
CA THR A 362 -46.38 -19.47 85.66
C THR A 362 -46.33 -20.97 85.40
N PRO A 363 -46.31 -21.82 86.44
CA PRO A 363 -46.23 -23.26 86.29
C PRO A 363 -47.64 -23.81 86.06
N SER A 364 -47.84 -24.62 85.02
CA SER A 364 -49.00 -25.51 84.94
C SER A 364 -48.59 -26.88 84.42
N ALA A 365 -48.83 -27.86 85.28
CA ALA A 365 -48.47 -29.26 85.15
C ALA A 365 -49.30 -29.99 84.09
N ALA A 366 -48.65 -30.86 83.32
CA ALA A 366 -49.04 -32.25 83.09
C ALA A 366 -48.04 -32.93 82.12
N PRO A 367 -47.60 -34.17 82.37
CA PRO A 367 -46.56 -34.83 81.59
C PRO A 367 -47.18 -35.52 80.36
N LYS A 368 -46.65 -35.27 79.16
CA LYS A 368 -46.89 -36.15 78.00
C LYS A 368 -45.58 -36.73 77.49
N LYS A 369 -45.56 -38.07 77.50
CA LYS A 369 -44.49 -38.98 77.13
C LYS A 369 -43.94 -38.70 75.74
N VAL A 370 -42.61 -38.77 75.67
CA VAL A 370 -41.83 -38.94 74.44
C VAL A 370 -41.99 -40.38 73.97
N THR A 371 -42.60 -40.58 72.80
CA THR A 371 -42.38 -41.74 71.94
C THR A 371 -42.59 -41.31 70.50
N GLY A 372 -41.51 -41.10 69.76
CA GLY A 372 -41.55 -40.73 68.36
C GLY A 372 -40.20 -40.98 67.71
N ILE A 373 -40.06 -42.16 67.12
CA ILE A 373 -38.97 -42.56 66.23
C ILE A 373 -38.90 -41.54 65.09
N SER A 374 -37.81 -40.78 65.00
CA SER A 374 -37.53 -39.94 63.84
C SER A 374 -36.95 -40.81 62.74
N VAL A 375 -37.83 -41.28 61.84
CA VAL A 375 -37.45 -41.81 60.53
C VAL A 375 -36.75 -40.70 59.77
N ILE A 376 -35.49 -40.92 59.39
CA ILE A 376 -34.74 -40.05 58.48
C ILE A 376 -35.36 -40.22 57.09
N GLN A 377 -36.26 -39.31 56.73
CA GLN A 377 -36.74 -39.18 55.36
C GLN A 377 -35.70 -38.37 54.57
N LYS A 378 -34.95 -39.04 53.69
CA LYS A 378 -34.16 -38.39 52.64
C LYS A 378 -35.12 -37.55 51.77
N PRO A 379 -34.84 -36.26 51.51
CA PRO A 379 -35.52 -35.57 50.44
C PRO A 379 -34.93 -36.02 49.10
N SER A 380 -35.84 -36.42 48.23
CA SER A 380 -35.62 -36.75 46.82
C SER A 380 -35.12 -35.56 46.02
N ALA A 381 -34.32 -35.87 45.01
CA ALA A 381 -33.93 -34.97 43.93
C ALA A 381 -35.15 -34.39 43.20
N ASN A 382 -34.97 -33.18 42.66
CA ASN A 382 -35.85 -32.41 41.77
C ASN A 382 -37.05 -31.70 42.42
N MET A 383 -36.82 -30.45 42.84
CA MET A 383 -37.81 -29.38 42.75
C MET A 383 -37.08 -28.03 42.65
N HIS A 384 -37.19 -27.39 41.48
CA HIS A 384 -36.79 -26.01 41.25
C HIS A 384 -37.92 -25.09 41.72
N HIS A 385 -37.61 -24.15 42.62
CA HIS A 385 -38.49 -23.02 42.93
C HIS A 385 -37.68 -21.74 42.76
N HIS A 386 -38.05 -20.97 41.72
CA HIS A 386 -37.53 -19.63 41.48
C HIS A 386 -38.45 -18.65 42.19
N GLY A 387 -37.93 -17.98 43.22
CA GLY A 387 -38.69 -16.96 43.95
C GLY A 387 -38.12 -16.73 45.34
N ASP A 388 -36.99 -16.05 45.42
CA ASP A 388 -36.63 -15.17 46.53
C ASP A 388 -35.43 -14.32 46.12
N GLY A 389 -35.66 -13.01 45.94
CA GLY A 389 -34.69 -12.01 45.50
C GLY A 389 -33.60 -11.67 46.52
N LYS A 390 -32.94 -12.70 47.07
CA LYS A 390 -31.64 -12.56 47.74
C LYS A 390 -30.55 -12.80 46.70
N LEU A 391 -30.00 -11.71 46.17
CA LEU A 391 -28.68 -11.74 45.55
C LEU A 391 -27.70 -12.38 46.54
N HIS A 392 -27.10 -13.49 46.15
CA HIS A 392 -26.04 -14.17 46.87
C HIS A 392 -24.88 -13.19 47.08
N SER A 393 -24.75 -12.60 48.27
CA SER A 393 -23.43 -12.33 48.80
C SER A 393 -22.84 -13.69 49.13
N HIS A 394 -21.72 -14.06 48.51
CA HIS A 394 -20.93 -15.17 49.03
C HIS A 394 -20.52 -14.80 50.46
N ASP A 395 -21.27 -15.29 51.45
CA ASP A 395 -20.65 -15.59 52.74
C ASP A 395 -19.54 -16.57 52.42
N VAL A 396 -18.30 -16.09 52.51
CA VAL A 396 -17.11 -16.88 52.18
C VAL A 396 -17.10 -18.09 53.13
N PRO A 397 -17.06 -19.33 52.61
CA PRO A 397 -17.07 -20.51 53.46
C PRO A 397 -15.91 -20.48 54.46
N GLU A 398 -16.09 -21.07 55.65
CA GLU A 398 -15.07 -21.16 56.72
C GLU A 398 -13.76 -21.84 56.27
N ALA A 399 -13.75 -22.55 55.14
CA ALA A 399 -12.55 -23.12 54.52
C ALA A 399 -12.62 -23.10 52.99
N ILE A 400 -11.49 -22.79 52.33
CA ILE A 400 -11.36 -22.84 50.86
C ILE A 400 -11.33 -24.33 50.43
N THR A 401 -12.34 -24.77 49.69
CA THR A 401 -12.39 -26.14 49.16
C THR A 401 -11.71 -26.22 47.79
N TRP A 402 -11.09 -27.36 47.45
CA TRP A 402 -10.43 -27.56 46.14
C TRP A 402 -11.34 -27.28 44.94
N ARG A 403 -12.63 -27.60 45.04
CA ARG A 403 -13.62 -27.31 44.00
C ARG A 403 -13.86 -25.81 43.81
N SER A 404 -13.91 -25.05 44.91
CA SER A 404 -14.04 -23.59 44.84
C SER A 404 -12.79 -22.93 44.26
N LEU A 405 -11.60 -23.48 44.53
CA LEU A 405 -10.34 -22.96 44.01
C LEU A 405 -10.18 -23.22 42.50
N ILE A 406 -10.54 -24.41 42.03
CA ILE A 406 -10.53 -24.73 40.60
C ILE A 406 -11.57 -23.89 39.86
N ALA A 407 -12.79 -23.74 40.40
CA ALA A 407 -13.83 -22.90 39.79
C ALA A 407 -13.39 -21.42 39.70
N LEU A 408 -12.73 -20.92 40.73
CA LEU A 408 -12.17 -19.57 40.76
C LEU A 408 -11.04 -19.40 39.73
N GLY A 409 -10.18 -20.41 39.58
CA GLY A 409 -9.11 -20.42 38.59
C GLY A 409 -9.62 -20.50 37.15
N VAL A 410 -10.60 -21.37 36.88
CA VAL A 410 -11.24 -21.51 35.56
C VAL A 410 -11.96 -20.22 35.17
N SER A 411 -12.70 -19.59 36.09
CA SER A 411 -13.34 -18.30 35.83
C SER A 411 -12.34 -17.18 35.56
N GLY A 412 -11.13 -17.27 36.13
CA GLY A 412 -10.05 -16.30 35.91
C GLY A 412 -9.36 -16.47 34.55
N GLY A 413 -9.24 -17.70 34.05
CA GLY A 413 -8.57 -17.98 32.78
C GLY A 413 -9.49 -18.16 31.57
N LEU A 414 -10.82 -18.16 31.72
CA LEU A 414 -11.74 -18.43 30.59
C LEU A 414 -11.70 -17.37 29.48
N VAL A 415 -11.32 -16.13 29.80
CA VAL A 415 -11.25 -15.03 28.83
C VAL A 415 -9.83 -14.97 28.24
N PRO A 416 -9.64 -15.26 26.94
CA PRO A 416 -8.33 -15.15 26.30
C PRO A 416 -7.91 -13.69 26.16
N CYS A 417 -6.60 -13.41 26.20
CA CYS A 417 -6.10 -12.07 25.95
C CYS A 417 -6.02 -11.79 24.44
N PRO A 418 -6.36 -10.56 24.00
CA PRO A 418 -6.23 -10.17 22.59
C PRO A 418 -4.77 -10.27 22.11
N ASP A 419 -3.79 -10.02 22.97
CA ASP A 419 -2.36 -10.05 22.63
C ASP A 419 -1.89 -11.45 22.18
N ALA A 420 -2.32 -12.52 22.87
CA ALA A 420 -1.94 -13.88 22.51
C ALA A 420 -2.63 -14.36 21.22
N ILE A 421 -3.84 -13.83 20.94
CA ILE A 421 -4.53 -14.05 19.67
C ILE A 421 -3.79 -13.34 18.54
N ALA A 422 -3.33 -12.10 18.76
CA ALA A 422 -2.55 -11.36 17.77
C ALA A 422 -1.23 -12.07 17.41
N ILE A 423 -0.49 -12.56 18.41
CA ILE A 423 0.73 -13.36 18.19
C ILE A 423 0.42 -14.60 17.33
N LEU A 424 -0.70 -15.29 17.61
CA LEU A 424 -1.10 -16.46 16.83
C LEU A 424 -1.45 -16.10 15.40
N LEU A 425 -2.20 -15.02 15.17
CA LEU A 425 -2.62 -14.57 13.84
C LEU A 425 -1.43 -14.14 12.98
N VAL A 426 -0.48 -13.40 13.56
CA VAL A 426 0.77 -13.04 12.88
C VAL A 426 1.57 -14.29 12.50
N ALA A 427 1.69 -15.25 13.43
CA ALA A 427 2.38 -16.51 13.15
C ALA A 427 1.69 -17.35 12.06
N VAL A 428 0.36 -17.30 11.98
CA VAL A 428 -0.43 -17.89 10.90
C VAL A 428 -0.18 -17.16 9.58
N ALA A 429 -0.15 -15.83 9.57
CA ALA A 429 0.08 -15.00 8.39
C ALA A 429 1.46 -15.27 7.74
N ILE A 430 2.49 -15.52 8.54
CA ILE A 430 3.83 -15.88 8.05
C ILE A 430 4.01 -17.39 7.82
N ASN A 431 2.95 -18.20 7.91
CA ASN A 431 2.97 -19.66 7.76
C ASN A 431 3.94 -20.39 8.72
N ARG A 432 4.02 -19.92 9.98
CA ARG A 432 4.88 -20.46 11.05
C ARG A 432 4.08 -20.76 12.33
N ILE A 433 3.04 -21.57 12.20
CA ILE A 433 2.11 -21.90 13.28
C ILE A 433 2.83 -22.45 14.53
N PHE A 434 3.82 -23.32 14.35
CA PHE A 434 4.58 -23.90 15.46
C PHE A 434 5.35 -22.87 16.29
N LEU A 435 5.89 -21.84 15.64
CA LEU A 435 6.56 -20.72 16.33
C LEU A 435 5.53 -19.93 17.15
N GLY A 436 4.37 -19.60 16.56
CA GLY A 436 3.28 -18.93 17.27
C GLY A 436 2.81 -19.69 18.51
N LEU A 437 2.61 -21.01 18.38
CA LEU A 437 2.25 -21.88 19.50
C LEU A 437 3.32 -21.88 20.60
N ALA A 438 4.60 -21.98 20.22
CA ALA A 438 5.71 -21.96 21.16
C ALA A 438 5.82 -20.63 21.91
N LEU A 439 5.62 -19.50 21.22
CA LEU A 439 5.57 -18.17 21.83
C LEU A 439 4.42 -18.06 22.84
N ILE A 440 3.22 -18.51 22.50
CA ILE A 440 2.06 -18.47 23.41
C ILE A 440 2.32 -19.30 24.68
N VAL A 441 2.94 -20.48 24.56
CA VAL A 441 3.33 -21.27 25.74
C VAL A 441 4.34 -20.53 26.61
N SER A 442 5.34 -19.88 25.99
CA SER A 442 6.36 -19.09 26.71
C SER A 442 5.74 -17.90 27.42
N PHE A 443 4.86 -17.17 26.74
CA PHE A 443 4.07 -16.07 27.30
C PHE A 443 3.25 -16.51 28.51
N SER A 444 2.51 -17.61 28.38
CA SER A 444 1.71 -18.17 29.47
C SER A 444 2.56 -18.62 30.66
N LEU A 445 3.77 -19.13 30.43
CA LEU A 445 4.70 -19.48 31.50
C LEU A 445 5.14 -18.24 32.30
N GLY A 446 5.46 -17.14 31.61
CA GLY A 446 5.77 -15.86 32.25
C GLY A 446 4.63 -15.34 33.12
N LEU A 447 3.40 -15.44 32.61
CA LEU A 447 2.19 -15.08 33.35
C LEU A 447 2.00 -15.94 34.60
N ALA A 448 2.22 -17.26 34.50
CA ALA A 448 2.13 -18.18 35.64
C ALA A 448 3.10 -17.81 36.75
N VAL A 449 4.36 -17.53 36.40
CA VAL A 449 5.43 -17.19 37.35
C VAL A 449 5.02 -15.97 38.17
N VAL A 450 4.55 -14.91 37.52
CA VAL A 450 4.16 -13.67 38.21
C VAL A 450 2.95 -13.87 39.10
N LEU A 451 1.90 -14.56 38.63
CA LEU A 451 0.71 -14.82 39.45
C LEU A 451 1.02 -15.66 40.70
N ILE A 452 1.87 -16.68 40.55
CA ILE A 452 2.35 -17.49 41.68
C ILE A 452 3.19 -16.63 42.62
N ALA A 453 4.10 -15.81 42.11
CA ALA A 453 4.94 -14.92 42.91
C ALA A 453 4.12 -13.92 43.72
N ILE A 454 3.11 -13.28 43.11
CA ILE A 454 2.18 -12.37 43.79
C ILE A 454 1.41 -13.12 44.87
N GLY A 455 0.88 -14.31 44.57
CA GLY A 455 0.19 -15.14 45.56
C GLY A 455 1.07 -15.54 46.74
N LEU A 456 2.34 -15.90 46.49
CA LEU A 456 3.33 -16.21 47.52
C LEU A 456 3.68 -15.00 48.39
N LEU A 457 3.93 -13.85 47.77
CA LEU A 457 4.22 -12.58 48.44
C LEU A 457 3.07 -12.18 49.36
N MET A 458 1.85 -12.41 48.91
CA MET A 458 0.64 -12.10 49.66
C MET A 458 0.43 -13.01 50.87
N VAL A 459 0.69 -14.30 50.73
CA VAL A 459 0.65 -15.28 51.83
C VAL A 459 1.76 -14.99 52.86
N SER A 460 2.96 -14.59 52.41
CA SER A 460 4.10 -14.33 53.30
C SER A 460 4.02 -12.98 54.01
N SER A 461 3.41 -11.97 53.39
CA SER A 461 3.29 -10.60 53.93
C SER A 461 2.09 -10.40 54.85
N ARG A 462 1.35 -11.48 55.17
CA ARG A 462 0.12 -11.45 56.00
C ARG A 462 0.30 -10.71 57.33
N ARG A 463 1.45 -10.85 58.00
CA ARG A 463 1.75 -10.19 59.30
C ARG A 463 2.12 -8.71 59.18
N LEU A 464 2.51 -8.24 57.99
CA LEU A 464 2.86 -6.84 57.73
C LEU A 464 1.62 -5.98 57.48
N PHE A 465 0.61 -6.53 56.80
CA PHE A 465 -0.63 -5.83 56.48
C PHE A 465 -1.48 -5.50 57.72
N ASP A 466 -1.48 -6.37 58.73
CA ASP A 466 -2.21 -6.15 60.00
C ASP A 466 -1.67 -4.94 60.82
N LYS A 467 -0.50 -4.38 60.47
CA LYS A 467 0.13 -3.26 61.20
C LYS A 467 -0.13 -1.88 60.60
N VAL A 468 -0.72 -1.78 59.40
CA VAL A 468 -0.83 -0.51 58.66
C VAL A 468 -2.28 -0.01 58.62
N SER A 469 -2.69 0.74 59.64
CA SER A 469 -4.06 1.26 59.84
C SER A 469 -4.55 2.26 58.77
N PHE A 470 -3.67 2.76 57.91
CA PHE A 470 -4.02 3.58 56.75
C PHE A 470 -4.74 2.77 55.65
N LEU A 471 -4.45 1.47 55.56
CA LEU A 471 -5.10 0.59 54.59
C LEU A 471 -6.59 0.41 54.89
N ASP A 472 -7.01 0.45 56.16
CA ASP A 472 -8.42 0.37 56.56
C ASP A 472 -9.24 1.56 56.04
N LYS A 473 -8.60 2.72 55.85
CA LYS A 473 -9.25 3.93 55.31
C LYS A 473 -9.37 3.91 53.78
N ILE A 474 -8.45 3.23 53.08
CA ILE A 474 -8.40 3.21 51.60
C ILE A 474 -9.04 1.96 51.02
N ALA A 475 -9.07 0.84 51.77
CA ALA A 475 -9.70 -0.42 51.35
C ALA A 475 -11.14 -0.26 50.80
N PRO A 476 -12.01 0.62 51.34
CA PRO A 476 -13.34 0.84 50.78
C PRO A 476 -13.34 1.59 49.43
N VAL A 477 -12.30 2.40 49.18
CA VAL A 477 -12.19 3.29 48.02
C VAL A 477 -11.47 2.61 46.84
N MET A 478 -10.54 1.69 47.12
CA MET A 478 -9.76 0.97 46.09
C MET A 478 -10.61 0.28 45.01
N PRO A 479 -11.70 -0.44 45.34
CA PRO A 479 -12.55 -1.05 44.32
C PRO A 479 -13.29 -0.04 43.45
N ILE A 480 -13.60 1.16 43.98
CA ILE A 480 -14.24 2.24 43.22
C ILE A 480 -13.23 2.84 42.25
N VAL A 481 -12.01 3.13 42.72
CA VAL A 481 -10.92 3.63 41.87
C VAL A 481 -10.62 2.65 40.75
N SER A 482 -10.52 1.35 41.05
CA SER A 482 -10.34 0.31 40.03
C SER A 482 -11.50 0.27 39.02
N ALA A 483 -12.76 0.35 39.47
CA ALA A 483 -13.91 0.36 38.57
C ALA A 483 -13.96 1.60 37.66
N VAL A 484 -13.58 2.78 38.18
CA VAL A 484 -13.45 4.01 37.39
C VAL A 484 -12.32 3.91 36.36
N VAL A 485 -11.16 3.37 36.75
CA VAL A 485 -10.03 3.16 35.83
C VAL A 485 -10.40 2.16 34.73
N VAL A 486 -11.05 1.05 35.07
CA VAL A 486 -11.54 0.06 34.08
C VAL A 486 -12.56 0.68 33.14
N LEU A 487 -13.49 1.50 33.65
CA LEU A 487 -14.46 2.19 32.82
C LEU A 487 -13.79 3.20 31.88
N ALA A 488 -12.85 4.00 32.37
CA ALA A 488 -12.12 4.99 31.58
C ALA A 488 -11.27 4.33 30.50
N LEU A 489 -10.57 3.23 30.85
CA LEU A 489 -9.78 2.44 29.90
C LEU A 489 -10.69 1.80 28.84
N GLY A 490 -11.83 1.23 29.25
CA GLY A 490 -12.84 0.70 28.32
C GLY A 490 -13.32 1.76 27.35
N PHE A 491 -13.64 2.96 27.85
CA PHE A 491 -14.10 4.07 27.01
C PHE A 491 -13.01 4.55 26.04
N ALA A 492 -11.76 4.66 26.50
CA ALA A 492 -10.63 5.05 25.67
C ALA A 492 -10.34 4.01 24.57
N LEU A 493 -10.42 2.72 24.89
CA LEU A 493 -10.24 1.63 23.92
C LEU A 493 -11.38 1.59 22.91
N THR A 494 -12.65 1.70 23.36
CA THR A 494 -13.81 1.77 22.46
C THR A 494 -13.76 3.00 21.57
N TRP A 495 -13.37 4.16 22.12
CA TRP A 495 -13.22 5.39 21.35
C TRP A 495 -12.10 5.27 20.32
N GLY A 496 -10.94 4.76 20.71
CA GLY A 496 -9.84 4.52 19.78
C GLY A 496 -10.19 3.53 18.67
N ALA A 497 -10.90 2.46 19.01
CA ALA A 497 -11.42 1.49 18.03
C ALA A 497 -12.46 2.12 17.11
N TYR A 498 -13.38 2.92 17.65
CA TYR A 498 -14.38 3.66 16.88
C TYR A 498 -13.73 4.67 15.92
N VAL A 499 -12.74 5.45 16.36
CA VAL A 499 -12.06 6.42 15.48
C VAL A 499 -11.31 5.73 14.34
N ARG A 500 -10.71 4.55 14.58
CA ARG A 500 -10.09 3.75 13.52
C ARG A 500 -11.13 3.10 12.59
N ALA A 501 -12.31 2.79 13.12
CA ALA A 501 -13.35 2.10 12.39
C ALA A 501 -14.36 3.04 11.70
N LYS A 502 -14.43 4.33 12.07
CA LYS A 502 -15.47 5.27 11.61
C LYS A 502 -15.51 5.41 10.07
N ASP A 503 -14.33 5.34 9.45
CA ASP A 503 -14.18 5.46 7.99
C ASP A 503 -14.56 4.12 7.33
N SER A 504 -14.09 2.98 7.88
CA SER A 504 -14.49 1.63 7.44
C SER A 504 -15.97 1.27 7.67
N LEU A 505 -16.66 1.96 8.59
CA LEU A 505 -18.05 1.72 8.98
C LEU A 505 -19.03 2.70 8.32
N GLY A 506 -18.55 3.68 7.55
CA GLY A 506 -19.39 4.71 6.94
C GLY A 506 -20.14 5.58 7.96
N LEU A 507 -19.56 5.78 9.16
CA LEU A 507 -20.16 6.55 10.27
C LEU A 507 -19.42 7.87 10.56
N GLY A 508 -18.49 8.29 9.70
CA GLY A 508 -17.97 9.66 9.68
C GLY A 508 -19.10 10.65 9.37
N GLU A 509 -19.08 11.82 10.01
CA GLU A 509 -20.15 12.82 9.96
C GLU A 509 -20.71 13.05 8.55
N ALA A 510 -21.98 12.67 8.39
CA ALA A 510 -22.83 13.05 7.28
C ALA A 510 -23.16 14.55 7.37
N GLY A 511 -22.22 15.39 6.94
CA GLY A 511 -22.44 16.82 6.65
C GLY A 511 -22.79 17.08 5.18
N ALA A 512 -22.67 16.07 4.33
CA ALA A 512 -23.00 16.13 2.92
C ALA A 512 -24.47 15.73 2.72
N GLY A 513 -25.33 16.66 2.30
CA GLY A 513 -26.56 16.27 1.58
C GLY A 513 -26.18 15.24 0.51
N GLY A 514 -27.03 14.23 0.30
CA GLY A 514 -26.73 13.23 -0.73
C GLY A 514 -26.51 13.91 -2.09
N VAL A 515 -25.98 13.17 -3.06
CA VAL A 515 -25.81 13.63 -4.45
C VAL A 515 -27.02 14.43 -4.99
N GLU A 516 -28.22 14.11 -4.50
CA GLU A 516 -29.47 14.79 -4.83
C GLU A 516 -29.57 16.29 -4.47
N ASP A 517 -28.76 16.79 -3.54
CA ASP A 517 -28.70 18.21 -3.15
C ASP A 517 -27.45 18.92 -3.71
N ALA A 518 -26.58 18.19 -4.41
CA ALA A 518 -25.33 18.72 -4.94
C ALA A 518 -25.54 19.47 -6.26
N ARG A 519 -24.79 20.56 -6.43
CA ARG A 519 -24.70 21.27 -7.73
C ARG A 519 -23.46 20.81 -8.48
N ILE A 520 -23.47 21.05 -9.79
CA ILE A 520 -22.33 20.82 -10.66
C ILE A 520 -21.97 22.11 -11.37
N VAL A 521 -20.67 22.31 -11.60
CA VAL A 521 -20.14 23.35 -12.51
C VAL A 521 -19.48 22.68 -13.69
N TYR A 522 -19.65 23.22 -14.88
CA TYR A 522 -19.11 22.66 -16.12
C TYR A 522 -18.90 23.75 -17.17
N GLN A 523 -18.11 23.42 -18.21
CA GLN A 523 -17.88 24.29 -19.35
C GLN A 523 -18.83 23.95 -20.51
N LEU A 524 -19.32 24.99 -21.18
CA LEU A 524 -20.07 24.88 -22.44
C LEU A 524 -19.45 25.81 -23.47
N GLU A 525 -19.30 25.32 -24.70
CA GLU A 525 -18.81 26.11 -25.83
C GLU A 525 -19.98 26.59 -26.71
N GLY A 526 -20.07 27.90 -26.88
CA GLY A 526 -21.06 28.54 -27.77
C GLY A 526 -20.73 28.38 -29.25
N GLN A 527 -21.67 28.77 -30.12
CA GLN A 527 -21.45 28.76 -31.58
C GLN A 527 -20.32 29.70 -32.04
N ASP A 528 -20.03 30.72 -31.23
CA ASP A 528 -18.93 31.66 -31.38
C ASP A 528 -17.57 31.09 -30.93
N ARG A 529 -17.52 29.82 -30.50
CA ARG A 529 -16.35 29.14 -29.91
C ARG A 529 -15.88 29.76 -28.59
N ILE A 530 -16.76 30.53 -27.93
CA ILE A 530 -16.49 31.09 -26.61
C ILE A 530 -16.94 30.07 -25.57
N LYS A 531 -16.04 29.73 -24.65
CA LYS A 531 -16.31 28.81 -23.55
C LYS A 531 -16.82 29.60 -22.36
N GLN A 532 -17.90 29.15 -21.75
CA GLN A 532 -18.49 29.77 -20.57
C GLN A 532 -18.72 28.71 -19.49
N LEU A 533 -18.73 29.14 -18.23
CA LEU A 533 -19.04 28.29 -17.08
C LEU A 533 -20.53 28.33 -16.79
N PHE A 534 -21.10 27.17 -16.54
CA PHE A 534 -22.49 26.98 -16.15
C PHE A 534 -22.58 26.18 -14.87
N ILE A 535 -23.64 26.44 -14.11
CA ILE A 535 -24.00 25.71 -12.89
C ILE A 535 -25.38 25.08 -13.10
N SER A 536 -25.54 23.84 -12.65
CA SER A 536 -26.83 23.15 -12.64
C SER A 536 -26.98 22.28 -11.39
N ASP A 537 -28.22 22.05 -10.97
CA ASP A 537 -28.58 20.91 -10.13
C ASP A 537 -28.46 19.62 -10.95
N ILE A 538 -28.10 18.51 -10.29
CA ILE A 538 -28.04 17.19 -10.90
C ILE A 538 -29.41 16.65 -11.34
N ARG A 539 -30.51 17.15 -10.75
CA ARG A 539 -31.88 16.76 -11.14
C ARG A 539 -32.37 17.42 -12.43
N GLY A 540 -31.49 18.12 -13.17
CA GLY A 540 -31.82 18.70 -14.47
C GLY A 540 -32.59 20.02 -14.38
N SER A 541 -32.29 20.85 -13.38
CA SER A 541 -32.71 22.26 -13.39
C SER A 541 -32.18 22.98 -14.63
N GLN A 542 -32.82 24.06 -15.06
CA GLN A 542 -32.28 24.90 -16.14
C GLN A 542 -30.86 25.39 -15.78
N PRO A 543 -29.84 25.15 -16.62
CA PRO A 543 -28.50 25.66 -16.40
C PRO A 543 -28.47 27.17 -16.21
N VAL A 544 -27.71 27.63 -15.21
CA VAL A 544 -27.46 29.05 -14.97
C VAL A 544 -26.03 29.36 -15.40
N ALA A 545 -25.88 30.34 -16.28
CA ALA A 545 -24.55 30.83 -16.67
C ALA A 545 -23.88 31.52 -15.46
N LEU A 546 -22.71 31.03 -15.08
CA LEU A 546 -21.85 31.65 -14.05
C LEU A 546 -20.98 32.76 -14.66
N THR A 547 -20.61 32.61 -15.92
CA THR A 547 -19.86 33.61 -16.67
C THR A 547 -20.65 34.05 -17.90
N SER A 548 -20.42 35.28 -18.34
CA SER A 548 -21.05 35.84 -19.55
C SER A 548 -20.12 36.85 -20.22
N GLY A 549 -20.36 37.13 -21.50
CA GLY A 549 -19.61 38.11 -22.28
C GLY A 549 -18.73 37.49 -23.37
N SER A 550 -17.74 38.26 -23.83
CA SER A 550 -16.88 37.91 -24.97
C SER A 550 -15.59 37.17 -24.59
N ASN A 551 -15.31 37.01 -23.29
CA ASN A 551 -14.11 36.32 -22.81
C ASN A 551 -14.41 34.84 -22.62
N SER A 552 -13.47 33.99 -23.02
CA SER A 552 -13.58 32.53 -22.94
C SER A 552 -13.02 32.02 -21.61
N ALA A 553 -13.80 31.30 -20.82
CA ALA A 553 -13.34 30.62 -19.62
C ALA A 553 -12.61 29.32 -20.01
N VAL A 554 -11.29 29.39 -20.17
CA VAL A 554 -10.48 28.29 -20.75
C VAL A 554 -10.14 27.20 -19.73
N ASP A 555 -10.05 27.55 -18.46
CA ASP A 555 -9.78 26.60 -17.36
C ASP A 555 -10.42 27.10 -16.06
N PHE A 556 -10.73 26.20 -15.13
CA PHE A 556 -11.38 26.56 -13.86
C PHE A 556 -11.18 25.51 -12.76
N ALA A 557 -11.32 25.95 -11.51
CA ALA A 557 -11.38 25.08 -10.35
C ALA A 557 -12.34 25.60 -9.28
N PRO A 558 -13.26 24.75 -8.76
CA PRO A 558 -14.07 25.11 -7.61
C PRO A 558 -13.22 25.16 -6.33
N SER A 559 -13.59 26.05 -5.41
CA SER A 559 -12.99 26.13 -4.08
C SER A 559 -13.30 24.87 -3.26
N PRO A 560 -12.48 24.55 -2.24
CA PRO A 560 -12.71 23.38 -1.38
C PRO A 560 -14.08 23.37 -0.68
N ASP A 561 -14.64 24.57 -0.43
CA ASP A 561 -15.95 24.78 0.18
C ASP A 561 -17.12 24.88 -0.84
N GLY A 562 -16.84 24.71 -2.14
CA GLY A 562 -17.84 24.80 -3.21
C GLY A 562 -18.51 26.16 -3.40
N SER A 563 -18.15 27.18 -2.62
CA SER A 563 -18.79 28.50 -2.63
C SER A 563 -18.32 29.41 -3.76
N ARG A 564 -17.14 29.13 -4.32
CA ARG A 564 -16.47 29.97 -5.31
C ARG A 564 -15.83 29.12 -6.41
N VAL A 565 -15.62 29.71 -7.57
CA VAL A 565 -14.90 29.10 -8.69
C VAL A 565 -13.85 30.08 -9.17
N VAL A 566 -12.58 29.68 -9.17
CA VAL A 566 -11.54 30.42 -9.88
C VAL A 566 -11.53 29.98 -11.33
N TYR A 567 -11.38 30.90 -12.26
CA TYR A 567 -11.29 30.58 -13.67
C TYR A 567 -10.29 31.49 -14.40
N ILE A 568 -9.70 30.94 -15.45
CA ILE A 568 -8.85 31.69 -16.37
C ILE A 568 -9.71 32.19 -17.52
N ALA A 569 -9.85 33.51 -17.62
CA ALA A 569 -10.50 34.16 -18.74
C ALA A 569 -9.47 34.46 -19.83
N GLN A 570 -9.71 33.99 -21.04
CA GLN A 570 -8.98 34.38 -22.23
C GLN A 570 -9.77 35.44 -23.00
N THR A 571 -9.12 36.57 -23.23
CA THR A 571 -9.65 37.72 -23.97
C THR A 571 -9.43 37.53 -25.48
N GLY A 572 -10.10 38.37 -26.29
CA GLY A 572 -10.01 38.27 -27.76
C GLY A 572 -8.62 38.51 -28.35
N ASP A 573 -7.71 39.16 -27.62
CA ASP A 573 -6.29 39.33 -27.95
C ASP A 573 -5.40 38.25 -27.34
N LEU A 574 -5.98 37.10 -26.96
CA LEU A 574 -5.34 35.91 -26.38
C LEU A 574 -4.68 36.12 -25.01
N LYS A 575 -4.86 37.27 -24.37
CA LYS A 575 -4.36 37.52 -23.00
C LYS A 575 -5.18 36.77 -21.98
N ASN A 576 -4.54 36.35 -20.89
CA ASN A 576 -5.19 35.69 -19.78
C ASN A 576 -5.43 36.64 -18.60
N GLU A 577 -6.54 36.40 -17.91
CA GLU A 577 -6.87 37.05 -16.65
C GLU A 577 -7.37 35.98 -15.68
N ILE A 578 -7.05 36.13 -14.40
CA ILE A 578 -7.52 35.23 -13.36
C ILE A 578 -8.72 35.87 -12.68
N TRP A 579 -9.86 35.18 -12.68
CA TRP A 579 -11.11 35.67 -12.15
C TRP A 579 -11.67 34.73 -11.07
N LEU A 580 -12.43 35.31 -10.15
CA LEU A 580 -13.14 34.59 -9.09
C LEU A 580 -14.64 34.83 -9.24
N ALA A 581 -15.39 33.75 -9.39
CA ALA A 581 -16.85 33.73 -9.44
C ALA A 581 -17.42 33.22 -8.12
N ASP A 582 -18.42 33.91 -7.58
CA ASP A 582 -19.22 33.43 -6.46
C ASP A 582 -20.39 32.58 -6.97
N VAL A 583 -20.50 31.36 -6.46
CA VAL A 583 -21.44 30.33 -6.94
C VAL A 583 -22.90 30.66 -6.60
N ASN A 584 -23.15 31.46 -5.57
CA ASN A 584 -24.50 31.74 -5.06
C ASN A 584 -25.07 33.03 -5.63
N SER A 585 -24.26 34.08 -5.67
CA SER A 585 -24.64 35.40 -6.19
C SER A 585 -24.43 35.54 -7.70
N GLY A 586 -23.52 34.75 -8.29
CA GLY A 586 -23.07 34.92 -9.67
C GLY A 586 -22.17 36.15 -9.88
N GLU A 587 -21.72 36.79 -8.80
CA GLU A 587 -20.80 37.93 -8.89
C GLU A 587 -19.39 37.46 -9.27
N ASN A 588 -18.82 38.12 -10.27
CA ASN A 588 -17.47 37.84 -10.76
C ASN A 588 -16.55 39.02 -10.47
N LYS A 589 -15.39 38.75 -9.87
CA LYS A 589 -14.34 39.74 -9.65
C LYS A 589 -13.02 39.29 -10.27
N LYS A 590 -12.30 40.22 -10.90
CA LYS A 590 -10.93 39.97 -11.34
C LYS A 590 -10.03 39.82 -10.12
N LEU A 591 -9.25 38.73 -10.09
CA LEU A 591 -8.35 38.40 -8.99
C LEU A 591 -6.90 38.83 -9.30
N ALA A 592 -6.42 38.54 -10.51
CA ALA A 592 -5.09 38.94 -10.96
C ALA A 592 -5.03 39.09 -12.49
N ASP A 593 -4.03 39.84 -12.95
CA ASP A 593 -3.71 39.99 -14.37
C ASP A 593 -2.67 38.95 -14.80
N CYS A 594 -2.83 38.38 -15.98
CA CYS A 594 -1.87 37.46 -16.62
C CYS A 594 -1.73 37.83 -18.11
N SER A 595 -1.59 39.12 -18.41
CA SER A 595 -1.52 39.62 -19.79
C SER A 595 -0.18 39.39 -20.48
N GLU A 596 0.90 39.26 -19.72
CA GLU A 596 2.26 39.06 -20.22
C GLU A 596 2.69 37.57 -20.23
N ALA A 597 1.74 36.68 -19.94
CA ALA A 597 1.96 35.25 -19.86
C ALA A 597 0.73 34.45 -20.32
N MET A 598 0.91 33.17 -20.62
CA MET A 598 -0.20 32.22 -20.67
C MET A 598 -0.36 31.59 -19.29
N CYS A 599 -1.57 31.67 -18.73
CA CYS A 599 -1.90 31.07 -17.45
C CYS A 599 -2.88 29.90 -17.64
N SER A 600 -2.68 28.82 -16.89
CA SER A 600 -3.53 27.62 -16.96
C SER A 600 -3.51 26.83 -15.66
N GLN A 601 -4.42 25.85 -15.56
CA GLN A 601 -4.50 24.84 -14.50
C GLN A 601 -4.53 25.41 -13.08
N PRO A 602 -5.51 26.27 -12.76
CA PRO A 602 -5.63 26.79 -11.42
C PRO A 602 -6.02 25.66 -10.44
N VAL A 603 -5.36 25.61 -9.28
CA VAL A 603 -5.66 24.66 -8.21
C VAL A 603 -5.66 25.39 -6.87
N TRP A 604 -6.72 25.19 -6.10
CA TRP A 604 -6.87 25.79 -4.78
C TRP A 604 -5.96 25.12 -3.75
N SER A 605 -5.42 25.93 -2.83
CA SER A 605 -4.89 25.41 -1.58
C SER A 605 -6.03 24.78 -0.75
N PRO A 606 -5.77 23.73 0.06
CA PRO A 606 -6.81 23.06 0.84
C PRO A 606 -7.57 23.98 1.82
N ASP A 607 -6.90 25.04 2.30
CA ASP A 607 -7.49 26.05 3.18
C ASP A 607 -8.29 27.14 2.44
N GLY A 608 -8.31 27.12 1.11
CA GLY A 608 -9.02 28.10 0.28
C GLY A 608 -8.41 29.52 0.29
N SER A 609 -7.18 29.70 0.79
CA SER A 609 -6.56 31.03 0.88
C SER A 609 -5.77 31.45 -0.37
N ARG A 610 -5.31 30.49 -1.17
CA ARG A 610 -4.47 30.72 -2.36
C ARG A 610 -4.93 29.87 -3.54
N VAL A 611 -4.59 30.34 -4.74
CA VAL A 611 -4.71 29.56 -5.98
C VAL A 611 -3.33 29.46 -6.61
N LEU A 612 -2.87 28.24 -6.81
CA LEU A 612 -1.64 27.91 -7.54
C LEU A 612 -1.98 27.67 -9.02
N TYR A 613 -1.14 28.12 -9.95
CA TYR A 613 -1.40 28.02 -11.39
C TYR A 613 -0.08 27.95 -12.18
N GLU A 614 -0.18 27.46 -13.41
CA GLU A 614 0.91 27.46 -14.38
C GLU A 614 1.05 28.85 -15.03
N HIS A 615 2.29 29.29 -15.23
CA HIS A 615 2.63 30.55 -15.83
C HIS A 615 3.73 30.36 -16.88
N ILE A 616 3.41 30.64 -18.15
CA ILE A 616 4.35 30.57 -19.28
C ILE A 616 4.55 32.01 -19.80
N SER A 617 5.73 32.59 -19.59
CA SER A 617 6.02 33.96 -20.02
C SER A 617 5.96 34.10 -21.56
N LEU A 618 5.33 35.18 -22.03
CA LEU A 618 5.27 35.54 -23.45
C LEU A 618 6.39 36.52 -23.87
N GLU A 619 7.24 36.96 -22.94
CA GLU A 619 8.32 37.90 -23.23
C GLU A 619 9.50 37.24 -23.98
N ALA A 620 9.91 37.83 -25.10
CA ALA A 620 10.95 37.30 -25.98
C ALA A 620 12.33 37.12 -25.31
N THR A 621 12.61 37.80 -24.20
CA THR A 621 13.89 37.73 -23.47
C THR A 621 13.95 36.61 -22.44
N ASN A 622 12.80 36.11 -21.97
CA ASN A 622 12.68 35.04 -20.96
C ASN A 622 11.91 33.82 -21.50
N ALA A 623 11.67 33.75 -22.80
CA ALA A 623 10.97 32.66 -23.48
C ALA A 623 11.81 31.37 -23.55
N THR A 624 12.10 30.76 -22.39
CA THR A 624 12.50 29.35 -22.34
C THR A 624 11.37 28.44 -22.86
N GLY A 625 10.14 28.96 -22.89
CA GLY A 625 8.93 28.23 -23.29
C GLY A 625 8.44 27.22 -22.25
N LEU A 626 9.11 27.15 -21.10
CA LEU A 626 8.77 26.23 -20.03
C LEU A 626 7.77 26.88 -19.05
N ALA A 627 6.81 26.09 -18.59
CA ALA A 627 5.89 26.53 -17.55
C ALA A 627 6.61 26.69 -16.21
N THR A 628 6.20 27.70 -15.45
CA THR A 628 6.65 27.99 -14.09
C THR A 628 5.44 28.03 -13.16
N LEU A 629 5.64 27.88 -11.85
CA LEU A 629 4.54 27.84 -10.89
C LEU A 629 4.40 29.15 -10.13
N TRP A 630 3.19 29.67 -10.11
CA TRP A 630 2.83 30.92 -9.44
C TRP A 630 1.62 30.69 -8.55
N TRP A 631 1.47 31.50 -7.50
CA TRP A 631 0.21 31.56 -6.77
C TRP A 631 -0.34 32.97 -6.72
N VAL A 632 -1.63 33.07 -6.43
CA VAL A 632 -2.32 34.31 -6.11
C VAL A 632 -3.05 34.15 -4.78
N ASP A 633 -2.89 35.13 -3.90
CA ASP A 633 -3.65 35.21 -2.66
C ASP A 633 -5.08 35.68 -2.97
N VAL A 634 -6.07 34.92 -2.51
CA VAL A 634 -7.48 35.08 -2.91
C VAL A 634 -8.10 36.35 -2.31
N ASN A 635 -7.58 36.82 -1.18
CA ASN A 635 -8.10 37.98 -0.47
C ASN A 635 -7.50 39.28 -1.01
N THR A 636 -6.20 39.28 -1.30
CA THR A 636 -5.45 40.46 -1.72
C THR A 636 -5.32 40.61 -3.23
N GLY A 637 -5.47 39.52 -3.99
CA GLY A 637 -5.20 39.48 -5.43
C GLY A 637 -3.71 39.56 -5.79
N LYS A 638 -2.82 39.45 -4.80
CA LYS A 638 -1.38 39.54 -5.03
C LYS A 638 -0.84 38.23 -5.61
N ALA A 639 -0.36 38.28 -6.85
CA ALA A 639 0.34 37.19 -7.52
C ALA A 639 1.86 37.24 -7.27
N GLN A 640 2.50 36.08 -7.16
CA GLN A 640 3.96 35.93 -7.08
C GLN A 640 4.39 34.51 -7.47
N SER A 641 5.66 34.36 -7.89
CA SER A 641 6.25 33.05 -8.14
C SER A 641 6.30 32.20 -6.87
N LEU A 642 6.13 30.89 -7.03
CA LEU A 642 6.26 29.90 -5.96
C LEU A 642 7.70 29.82 -5.43
N PHE A 643 8.68 29.96 -6.32
CA PHE A 643 10.10 29.81 -6.00
C PHE A 643 10.82 31.16 -6.06
N GLN A 644 11.93 31.28 -5.32
CA GLN A 644 12.76 32.50 -5.36
C GLN A 644 13.40 32.72 -6.73
N GLU A 645 13.75 31.64 -7.43
CA GLU A 645 14.18 31.67 -8.81
C GLU A 645 12.96 31.49 -9.73
N GLU A 646 12.51 32.58 -10.35
CA GLU A 646 11.29 32.62 -11.16
C GLU A 646 11.34 31.72 -12.40
N GLN A 647 12.52 31.24 -12.79
CA GLN A 647 12.74 30.40 -13.98
C GLN A 647 12.68 28.90 -13.71
N LEU A 648 12.47 28.46 -12.45
CA LEU A 648 12.39 27.04 -12.15
C LEU A 648 11.16 26.41 -12.81
N PRO A 649 11.34 25.42 -13.72
CA PRO A 649 10.25 24.86 -14.47
C PRO A 649 9.33 24.01 -13.59
N GLY A 650 8.03 24.12 -13.82
CA GLY A 650 7.01 23.35 -13.13
C GLY A 650 5.64 23.49 -13.81
N ALA A 651 4.95 22.37 -13.99
CA ALA A 651 3.64 22.28 -14.62
C ALA A 651 2.69 21.37 -13.80
N ASN A 652 1.39 21.41 -14.11
CA ASN A 652 0.32 20.59 -13.56
C ASN A 652 0.33 20.48 -12.03
N PRO A 653 0.39 21.56 -11.25
CA PRO A 653 0.60 21.46 -9.82
C PRO A 653 -0.60 20.83 -9.09
N ARG A 654 -0.36 20.04 -8.03
CA ARG A 654 -1.42 19.55 -7.12
C ARG A 654 -0.98 19.64 -5.66
N TRP A 655 -1.93 19.98 -4.80
CA TRP A 655 -1.74 20.04 -3.35
C TRP A 655 -1.96 18.69 -2.69
N SER A 656 -1.16 18.38 -1.66
CA SER A 656 -1.51 17.36 -0.70
C SER A 656 -2.74 17.78 0.12
N PRO A 657 -3.54 16.83 0.63
CA PRO A 657 -4.73 17.14 1.42
C PRO A 657 -4.45 17.99 2.68
N ASP A 658 -3.26 17.85 3.26
CA ASP A 658 -2.82 18.61 4.44
C ASP A 658 -2.22 20.00 4.10
N GLY A 659 -2.06 20.32 2.81
CA GLY A 659 -1.51 21.59 2.34
C GLY A 659 0.01 21.75 2.51
N LYS A 660 0.72 20.70 2.93
CA LYS A 660 2.17 20.78 3.22
C LYS A 660 3.04 20.45 2.02
N TRP A 661 2.54 19.62 1.12
CA TRP A 661 3.26 19.16 -0.05
C TRP A 661 2.58 19.60 -1.34
N LEU A 662 3.41 19.78 -2.36
CA LEU A 662 3.02 19.98 -3.74
C LEU A 662 3.58 18.83 -4.58
N SER A 663 2.81 18.36 -5.54
CA SER A 663 3.33 17.57 -6.66
C SER A 663 3.26 18.40 -7.93
N TYR A 664 4.27 18.37 -8.77
CA TYR A 664 4.27 19.06 -10.06
C TYR A 664 5.16 18.36 -11.08
N ALA A 665 4.86 18.59 -12.34
CA ALA A 665 5.56 18.08 -13.51
C ALA A 665 6.80 18.92 -13.84
N THR A 666 7.90 18.27 -14.20
CA THR A 666 9.09 18.87 -14.82
C THR A 666 9.37 18.14 -16.15
N SER A 667 10.37 18.57 -16.92
CA SER A 667 10.70 17.92 -18.20
C SER A 667 11.09 16.44 -18.07
N GLU A 668 11.59 16.02 -16.91
CA GLU A 668 12.16 14.67 -16.71
C GLU A 668 11.56 13.91 -15.52
N ASN A 669 10.85 14.61 -14.61
CA ASN A 669 10.41 14.03 -13.34
C ASN A 669 9.06 14.60 -12.88
N ILE A 670 8.44 13.88 -11.95
CA ILE A 670 7.43 14.42 -11.05
C ILE A 670 8.14 14.89 -9.79
N GLN A 671 8.08 16.18 -9.50
CA GLN A 671 8.64 16.75 -8.28
C GLN A 671 7.60 16.71 -7.16
N LEU A 672 8.01 16.28 -5.97
CA LEU A 672 7.30 16.47 -4.71
C LEU A 672 8.06 17.51 -3.89
N TYR A 673 7.40 18.59 -3.49
CA TYR A 673 8.00 19.70 -2.76
C TYR A 673 7.23 20.01 -1.49
N ASN A 674 7.91 20.05 -0.36
CA ASN A 674 7.35 20.40 0.94
C ASN A 674 7.54 21.89 1.21
N LEU A 675 6.43 22.60 1.43
CA LEU A 675 6.39 24.04 1.63
C LEU A 675 6.84 24.50 3.02
N GLU A 676 6.78 23.63 4.03
CA GLU A 676 7.14 23.99 5.41
C GLU A 676 8.65 23.95 5.63
N ASN A 677 9.32 22.91 5.10
CA ASN A 677 10.74 22.64 5.36
C ASN A 677 11.63 22.72 4.11
N GLY A 678 11.05 22.90 2.92
CA GLY A 678 11.78 22.96 1.65
C GLY A 678 12.29 21.61 1.15
N GLU A 679 11.85 20.49 1.74
CA GLU A 679 12.22 19.15 1.27
C GLU A 679 11.72 18.92 -0.16
N SER A 680 12.59 18.37 -1.01
CA SER A 680 12.28 18.13 -2.41
C SER A 680 12.63 16.70 -2.80
N ARG A 681 11.74 16.02 -3.51
CA ARG A 681 11.90 14.64 -3.99
C ARG A 681 11.50 14.56 -5.45
N ALA A 682 12.22 13.75 -6.23
CA ALA A 682 11.89 13.51 -7.63
C ALA A 682 11.44 12.05 -7.80
N ILE A 683 10.35 11.86 -8.52
CA ILE A 683 9.90 10.57 -9.04
C ILE A 683 10.20 10.58 -10.54
N THR A 684 11.13 9.73 -10.97
CA THR A 684 11.45 9.58 -12.39
C THR A 684 10.24 9.03 -13.12
N SER A 685 9.81 9.73 -14.17
CA SER A 685 8.68 9.33 -15.01
C SER A 685 8.96 9.74 -16.45
N ALA A 686 8.72 8.81 -17.38
CA ALA A 686 8.83 9.08 -18.81
C ALA A 686 7.76 10.06 -19.32
N LEU A 687 6.58 10.10 -18.68
CA LEU A 687 5.52 11.07 -19.00
C LEU A 687 5.74 12.45 -18.35
N GLY A 688 6.49 12.52 -17.25
CA GLY A 688 6.68 13.76 -16.49
C GLY A 688 5.38 14.39 -15.96
N ALA A 689 4.26 13.65 -15.87
CA ALA A 689 2.96 14.19 -15.48
C ALA A 689 2.82 14.31 -13.94
N SER A 690 2.09 15.30 -13.43
CA SER A 690 1.88 15.46 -11.98
C SER A 690 1.19 14.26 -11.33
N ALA A 691 1.57 13.93 -10.10
CA ALA A 691 0.94 12.87 -9.33
C ALA A 691 -0.25 13.37 -8.51
N ALA A 692 -1.35 12.62 -8.50
CA ALA A 692 -2.52 12.86 -7.66
C ALA A 692 -2.29 12.32 -6.25
N TRP A 693 -2.46 13.16 -5.23
CA TRP A 693 -2.30 12.73 -3.84
C TRP A 693 -3.42 11.79 -3.41
N ALA A 694 -3.05 10.73 -2.68
CA ALA A 694 -4.02 9.93 -1.94
C ALA A 694 -4.67 10.80 -0.84
N PRO A 695 -5.92 10.56 -0.46
CA PRO A 695 -6.62 11.35 0.56
C PRO A 695 -5.93 11.37 1.93
N ASP A 696 -5.13 10.34 2.23
CA ASP A 696 -4.35 10.26 3.48
C ASP A 696 -3.03 11.04 3.46
N GLY A 697 -2.64 11.58 2.30
CA GLY A 697 -1.41 12.34 2.09
C GLY A 697 -0.10 11.53 2.12
N LYS A 698 -0.16 10.19 2.23
CA LYS A 698 1.03 9.34 2.40
C LYS A 698 1.58 8.80 1.09
N SER A 699 0.78 8.82 0.03
CA SER A 699 1.18 8.33 -1.28
C SER A 699 0.64 9.21 -2.40
N VAL A 700 1.24 9.06 -3.58
CA VAL A 700 0.78 9.74 -4.79
C VAL A 700 0.58 8.72 -5.91
N LEU A 701 -0.55 8.85 -6.61
CA LEU A 701 -0.89 8.10 -7.81
C LEU A 701 -0.42 8.88 -9.03
N TYR A 702 0.38 8.24 -9.86
CA TYR A 702 0.80 8.81 -11.13
C TYR A 702 0.68 7.79 -12.24
N ARG A 703 0.67 8.32 -13.46
CA ARG A 703 0.65 7.51 -14.67
C ARG A 703 2.01 7.63 -15.32
N ASP A 704 2.52 6.51 -15.82
CA ASP A 704 3.75 6.51 -16.59
C ASP A 704 3.64 5.67 -17.86
N VAL A 705 4.51 5.97 -18.83
CA VAL A 705 4.60 5.21 -20.08
C VAL A 705 5.47 3.99 -19.84
N ILE A 706 4.89 2.83 -20.16
CA ILE A 706 5.59 1.56 -20.24
C ILE A 706 5.68 1.18 -21.70
N ILE A 707 6.90 0.89 -22.12
CA ILE A 707 7.18 0.60 -23.51
C ILE A 707 7.35 -0.91 -23.66
N GLN A 708 6.42 -1.50 -24.40
CA GLN A 708 6.39 -2.93 -24.67
C GLN A 708 5.79 -3.20 -26.05
N SER A 709 6.36 -4.14 -26.81
CA SER A 709 5.86 -4.53 -28.14
C SER A 709 5.51 -3.42 -29.19
N ASN A 710 6.12 -2.24 -29.10
CA ASN A 710 6.15 -1.04 -29.98
C ASN A 710 4.98 -0.14 -29.69
N GLN A 711 4.35 -0.41 -28.56
CA GLN A 711 3.21 0.28 -28.06
C GLN A 711 3.68 0.97 -26.79
N PHE A 712 3.52 2.29 -26.80
CA PHE A 712 3.56 3.09 -25.60
C PHE A 712 2.21 2.89 -24.95
N ILE A 713 2.17 2.11 -23.89
CA ILE A 713 0.96 1.96 -23.07
C ILE A 713 1.19 2.71 -21.77
N THR A 714 0.14 3.31 -21.26
CA THR A 714 0.22 4.02 -20.00
C THR A 714 -0.32 3.16 -18.86
N GLN A 715 0.46 3.06 -17.79
CA GLN A 715 0.15 2.28 -16.59
C GLN A 715 0.16 3.17 -15.35
N LEU A 716 -0.50 2.71 -14.29
CA LEU A 716 -0.66 3.43 -13.04
C LEU A 716 0.32 2.94 -11.98
N PHE A 717 0.88 3.89 -11.28
CA PHE A 717 1.88 3.68 -10.23
C PHE A 717 1.48 4.44 -8.97
N ILE A 718 1.73 3.83 -7.83
CA ILE A 718 1.65 4.50 -6.53
C ILE A 718 3.06 4.66 -5.97
N TYR A 719 3.43 5.89 -5.66
CA TYR A 719 4.64 6.21 -4.92
C TYR A 719 4.32 6.47 -3.45
N ASP A 720 4.91 5.67 -2.57
CA ASP A 720 4.78 5.82 -1.12
C ASP A 720 5.86 6.76 -0.58
N LEU A 721 5.45 7.80 0.16
CA LEU A 721 6.38 8.82 0.67
C LEU A 721 7.28 8.31 1.80
N GLN A 722 6.87 7.28 2.54
CA GLN A 722 7.63 6.75 3.68
C GLN A 722 8.71 5.78 3.19
N THR A 723 8.33 4.80 2.36
CA THR A 723 9.27 3.80 1.83
C THR A 723 10.08 4.33 0.64
N LYS A 724 9.61 5.40 -0.02
CA LYS A 724 10.18 5.99 -1.23
C LYS A 724 10.20 5.03 -2.41
N THR A 725 9.19 4.16 -2.50
CA THR A 725 9.09 3.15 -3.54
C THR A 725 7.88 3.41 -4.43
N SER A 726 8.07 3.31 -5.74
CA SER A 726 6.98 3.24 -6.71
C SER A 726 6.57 1.80 -6.96
N THR A 727 5.26 1.53 -6.91
CA THR A 727 4.67 0.22 -7.22
C THR A 727 3.73 0.36 -8.40
N ASN A 728 3.87 -0.51 -9.41
CA ASN A 728 2.92 -0.60 -10.52
C ASN A 728 1.65 -1.33 -10.06
N ILE A 729 0.51 -0.66 -10.10
CA ILE A 729 -0.79 -1.21 -9.66
C ILE A 729 -1.66 -1.66 -10.83
N SER A 730 -1.23 -1.43 -12.08
CA SER A 730 -1.96 -1.85 -13.27
C SER A 730 -1.01 -2.44 -14.35
N PRO A 731 -0.30 -3.54 -14.08
CA PRO A 731 0.73 -4.09 -14.97
C PRO A 731 0.16 -4.82 -16.21
N ASP A 732 -1.10 -4.59 -16.54
CA ASP A 732 -1.80 -5.26 -17.62
C ASP A 732 -1.52 -4.60 -18.96
N LEU A 733 -1.17 -5.43 -19.94
CA LEU A 733 -0.65 -5.04 -21.24
C LEU A 733 -1.73 -4.97 -22.32
N GLY A 734 -2.91 -5.53 -22.04
CA GLY A 734 -4.06 -5.44 -22.95
C GLY A 734 -4.74 -4.07 -22.91
N PHE A 735 -4.33 -3.19 -22.00
CA PHE A 735 -5.04 -1.95 -21.74
C PHE A 735 -4.10 -0.76 -21.54
N GLU A 736 -4.62 0.41 -21.86
CA GLU A 736 -3.98 1.71 -21.66
C GLU A 736 -4.82 2.54 -20.68
N ASN A 737 -4.18 3.24 -19.73
CA ASN A 737 -4.86 4.03 -18.70
C ASN A 737 -4.82 5.54 -19.01
N ILE A 738 -5.95 6.13 -19.38
CA ILE A 738 -6.04 7.51 -19.89
C ILE A 738 -6.22 8.54 -18.76
N LEU A 739 -6.97 8.22 -17.72
CA LEU A 739 -7.17 9.09 -16.55
C LEU A 739 -7.31 8.23 -15.31
N ALA A 740 -6.94 8.77 -14.15
CA ALA A 740 -7.20 8.13 -12.88
C ALA A 740 -7.52 9.15 -11.79
N ALA A 741 -8.41 8.78 -10.87
CA ALA A 741 -8.80 9.62 -9.74
C ALA A 741 -9.09 8.75 -8.50
N TRP A 742 -8.53 9.19 -7.36
CA TRP A 742 -8.83 8.62 -6.05
C TRP A 742 -10.28 8.88 -5.65
N SER A 743 -10.91 7.86 -5.09
CA SER A 743 -12.10 8.02 -4.26
C SER A 743 -11.78 8.86 -3.01
N PRO A 744 -12.77 9.55 -2.41
CA PRO A 744 -12.54 10.40 -1.24
C PRO A 744 -12.01 9.67 0.00
N ASP A 745 -12.34 8.39 0.15
CA ASP A 745 -11.86 7.53 1.25
C ASP A 745 -10.48 6.91 0.99
N GLY A 746 -10.01 6.94 -0.27
CA GLY A 746 -8.74 6.39 -0.70
C GLY A 746 -8.75 4.87 -0.90
N GLU A 747 -9.90 4.20 -0.82
CA GLU A 747 -9.98 2.75 -1.00
C GLU A 747 -10.02 2.33 -2.48
N TRP A 748 -10.65 3.17 -3.31
CA TRP A 748 -10.87 2.93 -4.73
C TRP A 748 -10.16 3.96 -5.61
N ILE A 749 -9.82 3.52 -6.81
CA ILE A 749 -9.32 4.35 -7.90
C ILE A 749 -10.26 4.14 -9.09
N ALA A 750 -10.86 5.22 -9.58
CA ALA A 750 -11.55 5.24 -10.86
C ALA A 750 -10.54 5.49 -11.96
N VAL A 751 -10.63 4.73 -13.05
CA VAL A 751 -9.67 4.76 -14.15
C VAL A 751 -10.41 4.77 -15.48
N VAL A 752 -10.14 5.76 -16.33
CA VAL A 752 -10.53 5.68 -17.75
C VAL A 752 -9.51 4.80 -18.44
N ARG A 753 -9.96 3.67 -18.98
CA ARG A 753 -9.12 2.61 -19.49
C ARG A 753 -9.57 2.19 -20.89
N ARG A 754 -8.63 2.11 -21.82
CA ARG A 754 -8.85 1.66 -23.19
C ARG A 754 -8.37 0.22 -23.34
N ASP A 755 -9.24 -0.65 -23.81
CA ASP A 755 -8.88 -2.00 -24.25
C ASP A 755 -8.24 -1.92 -25.64
N LEU A 756 -6.99 -2.36 -25.76
CA LEU A 756 -6.22 -2.29 -27.00
C LEU A 756 -6.68 -3.31 -28.05
N SER A 757 -7.50 -4.29 -27.66
CA SER A 757 -8.16 -5.21 -28.60
C SER A 757 -9.37 -4.57 -29.30
N ILE A 758 -9.91 -3.48 -28.74
CA ILE A 758 -11.05 -2.77 -29.28
C ILE A 758 -10.55 -1.59 -30.16
N PRO A 759 -11.07 -1.42 -31.39
CA PRO A 759 -10.53 -0.43 -32.33
C PRO A 759 -10.56 1.02 -31.82
N ARG A 760 -11.64 1.39 -31.12
CA ARG A 760 -11.89 2.76 -30.64
C ARG A 760 -12.74 2.73 -29.36
N GLY A 761 -12.63 3.79 -28.56
CA GLY A 761 -13.37 3.96 -27.31
C GLY A 761 -12.57 3.61 -26.06
N ASP A 762 -13.11 3.98 -24.91
CA ASP A 762 -12.60 3.65 -23.58
C ASP A 762 -13.77 3.39 -22.61
N GLN A 763 -13.46 2.93 -21.41
CA GLN A 763 -14.43 2.65 -20.35
C GLN A 763 -13.92 3.17 -19.00
N ILE A 764 -14.83 3.44 -18.08
CA ILE A 764 -14.50 3.68 -16.68
C ILE A 764 -14.42 2.34 -15.95
N TRP A 765 -13.31 2.13 -15.27
CA TRP A 765 -13.02 0.98 -14.41
C TRP A 765 -12.84 1.42 -12.98
N LEU A 766 -13.18 0.54 -12.04
CA LEU A 766 -12.81 0.66 -10.64
C LEU A 766 -11.76 -0.38 -10.30
N MET A 767 -10.79 0.01 -9.49
CA MET A 767 -9.84 -0.90 -8.86
C MET A 767 -9.55 -0.44 -7.44
N ARG A 768 -9.16 -1.37 -6.57
CA ARG A 768 -8.65 -1.05 -5.24
C ARG A 768 -7.32 -0.31 -5.35
N ALA A 769 -6.96 0.41 -4.29
CA ALA A 769 -5.67 1.10 -4.18
C ALA A 769 -4.45 0.19 -4.46
N ASP A 770 -4.53 -1.11 -4.16
CA ASP A 770 -3.47 -2.09 -4.41
C ASP A 770 -3.50 -2.71 -5.82
N GLY A 771 -4.42 -2.26 -6.69
CA GLY A 771 -4.64 -2.77 -8.04
C GLY A 771 -5.56 -4.00 -8.11
N SER A 772 -6.02 -4.53 -6.98
CA SER A 772 -6.95 -5.67 -6.95
C SER A 772 -8.40 -5.25 -7.27
N GLU A 773 -9.28 -6.25 -7.41
CA GLU A 773 -10.73 -6.07 -7.69
C GLU A 773 -11.04 -5.17 -8.90
N SER A 774 -10.15 -5.16 -9.90
CA SER A 774 -10.28 -4.36 -11.12
C SER A 774 -11.45 -4.83 -12.00
N HIS A 775 -12.42 -3.96 -12.28
CA HIS A 775 -13.57 -4.25 -13.14
C HIS A 775 -14.15 -2.98 -13.80
N ALA A 776 -14.75 -3.14 -14.97
CA ALA A 776 -15.45 -2.05 -15.67
C ALA A 776 -16.80 -1.74 -15.00
N ILE A 777 -17.15 -0.46 -14.90
CA ILE A 777 -18.46 0.03 -14.41
C ILE A 777 -19.31 0.71 -15.49
N THR A 778 -18.74 0.89 -16.68
CA THR A 778 -19.45 1.38 -17.88
C THR A 778 -19.27 0.39 -19.03
N ASP A 779 -20.24 0.25 -19.92
CA ASP A 779 -20.25 -0.72 -21.01
C ASP A 779 -20.22 -0.10 -22.43
N SER A 780 -20.09 1.23 -22.54
CA SER A 780 -20.08 1.94 -23.82
C SER A 780 -18.74 1.80 -24.56
N LEU A 781 -18.65 0.81 -25.43
CA LEU A 781 -17.43 0.50 -26.20
C LEU A 781 -17.14 1.44 -27.38
N ASN A 782 -17.99 2.45 -27.64
CA ASN A 782 -17.81 3.40 -28.74
C ASN A 782 -17.94 4.85 -28.27
N SER A 783 -17.37 5.14 -27.11
CA SER A 783 -17.39 6.47 -26.52
C SER A 783 -16.05 6.77 -25.86
N LEU A 784 -15.75 8.04 -25.67
CA LEU A 784 -14.59 8.50 -24.91
C LEU A 784 -15.06 9.20 -23.64
N HIS A 785 -14.53 8.78 -22.50
CA HIS A 785 -14.83 9.36 -21.19
C HIS A 785 -13.75 10.39 -20.83
N GLY A 786 -14.17 11.64 -20.75
CA GLY A 786 -13.38 12.75 -20.22
C GLY A 786 -13.72 13.00 -18.75
N THR A 787 -12.73 13.44 -17.98
CA THR A 787 -12.87 13.88 -16.57
C THR A 787 -13.41 12.81 -15.61
N LEU A 788 -12.76 12.64 -14.46
CA LEU A 788 -13.29 11.83 -13.38
C LEU A 788 -13.47 12.71 -12.14
N SER A 789 -14.72 12.96 -11.76
CA SER A 789 -15.07 13.76 -10.58
C SER A 789 -15.89 12.92 -9.60
N TRP A 790 -15.26 12.41 -8.55
CA TRP A 790 -15.92 11.70 -7.47
C TRP A 790 -16.84 12.62 -6.66
N SER A 791 -18.03 12.15 -6.31
CA SER A 791 -18.88 12.81 -5.33
C SER A 791 -18.20 12.82 -3.96
N GLY A 792 -18.50 13.83 -3.12
CA GLY A 792 -17.87 13.94 -1.80
C GLY A 792 -18.16 12.76 -0.87
N ASP A 793 -19.28 12.07 -1.08
CA ASP A 793 -19.67 10.86 -0.36
C ASP A 793 -19.11 9.55 -0.97
N GLY A 794 -18.37 9.62 -2.08
CA GLY A 794 -17.74 8.48 -2.74
C GLY A 794 -18.70 7.53 -3.48
N LYS A 795 -20.00 7.85 -3.59
CA LYS A 795 -21.01 6.95 -4.18
C LYS A 795 -21.21 7.12 -5.67
N SER A 796 -20.75 8.21 -6.25
CA SER A 796 -21.01 8.54 -7.65
C SER A 796 -19.80 9.17 -8.31
N ILE A 797 -19.65 8.94 -9.62
CA ILE A 797 -18.62 9.56 -10.44
C ILE A 797 -19.31 10.35 -11.55
N LEU A 798 -19.01 11.64 -11.62
CA LEU A 798 -19.45 12.56 -12.65
C LEU A 798 -18.34 12.70 -13.72
N TYR A 799 -18.72 12.59 -14.97
CA TYR A 799 -17.81 12.61 -16.11
C TYR A 799 -18.48 13.20 -17.35
N ASP A 800 -17.66 13.55 -18.35
CA ASP A 800 -18.12 13.97 -19.67
C ASP A 800 -17.86 12.87 -20.71
N LEU A 801 -18.78 12.71 -21.66
CA LEU A 801 -18.78 11.60 -22.62
C LEU A 801 -18.86 12.14 -24.05
N TYR A 802 -17.94 11.71 -24.91
CA TYR A 802 -17.98 11.94 -26.35
C TYR A 802 -18.45 10.68 -27.06
N ASP A 803 -19.55 10.79 -27.80
CA ASP A 803 -20.01 9.72 -28.69
C ASP A 803 -19.21 9.79 -30.00
N LEU A 804 -18.53 8.69 -30.34
CA LEU A 804 -17.65 8.61 -31.51
C LEU A 804 -18.41 8.48 -32.84
N ASP A 805 -19.72 8.22 -32.81
CA ASP A 805 -20.57 8.19 -34.01
C ASP A 805 -21.34 9.50 -34.22
N ALA A 806 -21.38 10.37 -33.21
CA ALA A 806 -22.03 11.68 -33.31
C ALA A 806 -21.13 12.68 -34.05
N PHE A 807 -21.67 13.32 -35.09
CA PHE A 807 -21.04 14.47 -35.74
C PHE A 807 -22.01 15.67 -35.70
N PRO A 808 -21.59 16.83 -35.18
CA PRO A 808 -20.29 17.12 -34.57
C PRO A 808 -20.04 16.34 -33.28
N LEU A 809 -18.76 16.11 -32.94
CA LEU A 809 -18.34 15.54 -31.66
C LEU A 809 -18.79 16.47 -30.53
N ALA A 810 -19.93 16.15 -29.91
CA ALA A 810 -20.49 16.91 -28.81
C ALA A 810 -20.34 16.10 -27.52
N SER A 811 -19.90 16.79 -26.46
CA SER A 811 -19.80 16.19 -25.14
C SER A 811 -21.12 16.31 -24.37
N LYS A 812 -21.45 15.27 -23.60
CA LYS A 812 -22.59 15.25 -22.69
C LYS A 812 -22.15 14.79 -21.31
N LEU A 813 -22.85 15.28 -20.28
CA LEU A 813 -22.55 14.94 -18.90
C LEU A 813 -23.32 13.71 -18.45
N GLN A 814 -22.62 12.78 -17.81
CA GLN A 814 -23.19 11.58 -17.23
C GLN A 814 -22.65 11.33 -15.84
N MET A 815 -23.41 10.55 -15.08
CA MET A 815 -23.03 10.11 -13.76
C MET A 815 -23.19 8.59 -13.67
N VAL A 816 -22.24 7.92 -13.03
CA VAL A 816 -22.34 6.49 -12.70
C VAL A 816 -22.39 6.30 -11.19
N ASP A 817 -23.34 5.51 -10.73
CA ASP A 817 -23.40 5.03 -9.35
C ASP A 817 -22.39 3.90 -9.14
N VAL A 818 -21.52 4.05 -8.14
CA VAL A 818 -20.35 3.19 -7.92
C VAL A 818 -20.77 1.79 -7.47
N ALA A 819 -21.84 1.66 -6.69
CA ALA A 819 -22.25 0.38 -6.11
C ALA A 819 -23.09 -0.47 -7.08
N SER A 820 -23.93 0.18 -7.88
CA SER A 820 -24.85 -0.49 -8.82
C SER A 820 -24.37 -0.48 -10.27
N SER A 821 -23.31 0.27 -10.57
CA SER A 821 -22.83 0.54 -11.94
C SER A 821 -23.91 1.16 -12.84
N LYS A 822 -24.93 1.79 -12.23
CA LYS A 822 -26.03 2.39 -12.97
C LYS A 822 -25.60 3.75 -13.52
N VAL A 823 -25.53 3.85 -14.84
CA VAL A 823 -25.28 5.11 -15.55
C VAL A 823 -26.58 5.93 -15.67
N THR A 824 -26.48 7.22 -15.39
CA THR A 824 -27.55 8.22 -15.51
C THR A 824 -27.09 9.32 -16.46
N ASP A 825 -27.83 9.53 -17.54
CA ASP A 825 -27.61 10.66 -18.45
C ASP A 825 -28.30 11.90 -17.88
N LEU A 826 -27.54 12.99 -17.71
CA LEU A 826 -28.06 14.23 -17.12
C LEU A 826 -28.82 15.08 -18.14
N GLY A 827 -28.73 14.77 -19.44
CA GLY A 827 -29.31 15.59 -20.51
C GLY A 827 -28.66 16.96 -20.65
N ILE A 828 -27.46 17.14 -20.09
CA ILE A 828 -26.71 18.39 -20.10
C ILE A 828 -25.55 18.24 -21.09
N ALA A 829 -25.47 19.15 -22.05
CA ALA A 829 -24.28 19.30 -22.91
C ALA A 829 -23.20 20.09 -22.17
N GLY A 830 -21.94 19.70 -22.34
CA GLY A 830 -20.80 20.35 -21.68
C GLY A 830 -19.65 19.38 -21.44
N TYR A 831 -18.54 19.90 -20.91
CA TYR A 831 -17.34 19.13 -20.60
C TYR A 831 -16.65 19.63 -19.32
N ASN A 832 -15.71 18.82 -18.81
CA ASN A 832 -14.98 19.07 -17.56
C ASN A 832 -15.88 19.34 -16.34
N PRO A 833 -16.88 18.49 -16.05
CA PRO A 833 -17.79 18.72 -14.93
C PRO A 833 -17.10 18.52 -13.58
N LYS A 834 -17.43 19.36 -12.60
CA LYS A 834 -16.97 19.26 -11.20
C LYS A 834 -18.16 19.39 -10.25
N TRP A 835 -18.08 18.69 -9.12
CA TRP A 835 -19.04 18.86 -8.05
C TRP A 835 -18.83 20.19 -7.33
N LEU A 836 -19.95 20.83 -6.97
CA LEU A 836 -20.02 21.91 -6.01
C LEU A 836 -20.74 21.35 -4.79
N TRP A 837 -19.94 20.86 -3.84
CA TRP A 837 -20.43 20.28 -2.61
C TRP A 837 -20.52 21.38 -1.54
N PRO A 838 -21.69 21.57 -0.88
CA PRO A 838 -21.86 22.57 0.17
C PRO A 838 -21.19 22.19 1.49
#